data_AF-A0A370GS31-F1
#
_entry.id   AF-A0A370GS31-F1
#
_cell.length_a   1.000
_cell.length_b   1.000
_cell.length_c   1.000
_cell.angle_alpha   90.00
_cell.angle_beta   90.00
_cell.angle_gamma   90.00
#
_symmetry.space_group_name_H-M   'P 1'
#
loop_
_entity.id
_entity.type
_entity.pdbx_description
1 polymer ?
#
loop_
_entity_poly.entity_id
_entity_poly.type
_entity_poly.pdbx_seq_one_letter_code
_entity_poly.pdbx_strand_id
1 'polypeptide(L)'
;MRFISYMNRPHTFFFLLLLSGICLLAWLIQRELIFNYDVSWLLEASKRLSAGGTYAHDFFENNPPLILYLYMPPLALSHLFSLNLILSMQIYICLLSLLSLYLCSFFTRKIFLEKPALNFLFLITLAFIYLVLPLFDFAQREHLLILFCMPYLLMITYRLEGNSMQRYHAAAIGLLGGIGFAIKPYFLTVFFLLELYYVLYQKNSLAWIRVETGVITALLMCYLAVIFFFHSDYLFIVMPFSLRWCYLGVSLPWPIVLFHPPVLFCLCVILFYAAQPRPHPYPLLCSALVIAIIGFLFSYAVQRTIFSYHLFPAYALAFLLLAMSFGLQARQILPDKYWRIRQALFIVIMSLFLYYNAPNVWTILVFQPAAFFIFFTGLFFISLYLNPLDQRPFKVLKIIFSVSIIITTGFLFSHWLQGTAWYGNRFLITVILLIGLFALLSPGTAATKVNYLILATSATLFFSFPAYLAYTYYNKNVAYKTTLRKLTDFVTSHAANRPVFIFSTWIYPFSQVWDSAQHGSRFSAFWMIGGLVKQSYLPMKEDRRLQLQKDKRFLIDMIAEDLNRYKPVYVLIETTKNKTHLAFFEKSGGTHLPTYLPFEYLPYFLKNPNFQEAWQAYHYVTTLKEDANSEQPIYQFAVFERKSRSSFTFTGSINKMPITKKVSTVAMPTR
;
A
#
# COMPACT_ATOMS: atom_id res chain seq x y z
N MET A 1 -24.31 -31.58 14.01
CA MET A 1 -23.31 -32.43 14.70
C MET A 1 -21.89 -32.37 14.10
N ARG A 2 -21.67 -32.33 12.77
CA ARG A 2 -20.31 -32.17 12.17
C ARG A 2 -19.58 -30.85 12.48
N PHE A 3 -20.29 -29.79 12.85
CA PHE A 3 -19.69 -28.52 13.27
C PHE A 3 -19.16 -28.58 14.73
N ILE A 4 -19.83 -29.34 15.59
CA ILE A 4 -19.46 -29.52 17.01
C ILE A 4 -18.25 -30.47 17.14
N SER A 5 -18.13 -31.50 16.30
CA SER A 5 -16.90 -32.33 16.26
C SER A 5 -15.67 -31.58 15.73
N TYR A 6 -15.86 -30.40 15.12
CA TYR A 6 -14.79 -29.53 14.62
C TYR A 6 -14.20 -28.62 15.72
N MET A 7 -14.99 -28.33 16.76
CA MET A 7 -14.61 -27.52 17.93
C MET A 7 -13.70 -28.29 18.92
N ASN A 8 -13.67 -29.63 18.86
CA ASN A 8 -12.81 -30.47 19.71
C ASN A 8 -11.34 -30.52 19.27
N ARG A 9 -10.91 -29.73 18.28
CA ARG A 9 -9.49 -29.59 17.93
C ARG A 9 -8.97 -28.26 18.49
N PRO A 10 -8.00 -28.25 19.43
CA PRO A 10 -7.49 -27.03 20.06
C PRO A 10 -7.04 -25.98 19.01
N HIS A 11 -6.50 -26.42 17.87
CA HIS A 11 -6.10 -25.55 16.77
C HIS A 11 -7.21 -24.68 16.17
N THR A 12 -8.47 -25.15 16.13
CA THR A 12 -9.59 -24.39 15.56
C THR A 12 -9.95 -23.21 16.46
N PHE A 13 -10.07 -23.45 17.77
CA PHE A 13 -10.40 -22.41 18.73
C PHE A 13 -9.34 -21.30 18.74
N PHE A 14 -8.05 -21.67 18.82
CA PHE A 14 -6.96 -20.71 18.77
C PHE A 14 -6.90 -19.93 17.45
N PHE A 15 -7.23 -20.58 16.32
CA PHE A 15 -7.32 -19.91 15.03
C PHE A 15 -8.39 -18.82 15.04
N LEU A 16 -9.59 -19.14 15.51
CA LEU A 16 -10.69 -18.18 15.58
C LEU A 16 -10.38 -17.04 16.55
N LEU A 17 -9.73 -17.34 17.68
CA LEU A 17 -9.31 -16.32 18.65
C LEU A 17 -8.30 -15.34 18.03
N LEU A 18 -7.25 -15.84 17.39
CA LEU A 18 -6.26 -14.98 16.74
C LEU A 18 -6.84 -14.21 15.56
N LEU A 19 -7.68 -14.85 14.74
CA LEU A 19 -8.35 -14.17 13.64
C LEU A 19 -9.24 -13.03 14.15
N SER A 20 -9.98 -13.26 15.24
CA SER A 20 -10.79 -12.22 15.89
C SER A 20 -9.91 -11.09 16.43
N GLY A 21 -8.78 -11.42 17.03
CA GLY A 21 -7.78 -10.43 17.48
C GLY A 21 -7.20 -9.60 16.33
N ILE A 22 -6.93 -10.22 15.17
CA ILE A 22 -6.47 -9.53 13.96
C ILE A 22 -7.57 -8.60 13.42
N CYS A 23 -8.82 -9.04 13.36
CA CYS A 23 -9.94 -8.20 12.95
C CYS A 23 -10.12 -6.99 13.87
N LEU A 24 -10.04 -7.21 15.19
CA LEU A 24 -10.14 -6.14 16.18
C LEU A 24 -8.97 -5.15 16.03
N LEU A 25 -7.75 -5.65 15.90
CA LEU A 25 -6.56 -4.83 15.70
C LEU A 25 -6.66 -3.99 14.42
N ALA A 26 -7.09 -4.60 13.32
CA ALA A 26 -7.32 -3.92 12.06
C ALA A 26 -8.34 -2.79 12.23
N TRP A 27 -9.47 -3.06 12.87
CA TRP A 27 -10.49 -2.03 13.14
C TRP A 27 -9.96 -0.87 13.99
N LEU A 28 -9.22 -1.17 15.06
CA LEU A 28 -8.60 -0.15 15.91
C LEU A 28 -7.62 0.73 15.12
N ILE A 29 -6.77 0.12 14.29
CA ILE A 29 -5.82 0.87 13.44
C ILE A 29 -6.58 1.76 12.45
N GLN A 30 -7.56 1.21 11.72
CA GLN A 30 -8.30 1.95 10.70
C GLN A 30 -9.10 3.13 11.27
N ARG A 31 -9.51 3.07 12.54
CA ARG A 31 -10.16 4.20 13.22
C ARG A 31 -9.20 5.37 13.49
N GLU A 32 -7.95 5.07 13.82
CA GLU A 32 -6.94 6.09 14.14
C GLU A 32 -6.39 6.76 12.88
N LEU A 33 -6.23 5.99 11.80
CA LEU A 33 -5.69 6.49 10.53
C LEU A 33 -6.67 7.42 9.78
N ILE A 34 -6.13 8.20 8.84
CA ILE A 34 -6.93 8.91 7.84
C ILE A 34 -7.36 7.93 6.76
N PHE A 35 -8.57 8.09 6.25
CA PHE A 35 -9.05 7.34 5.10
C PHE A 35 -8.25 7.69 3.84
N ASN A 36 -7.84 6.66 3.10
CA ASN A 36 -6.91 6.80 1.99
C ASN A 36 -7.45 7.75 0.91
N TYR A 37 -6.60 8.67 0.42
CA TYR A 37 -7.01 9.70 -0.54
C TYR A 37 -7.36 9.18 -1.93
N ASP A 38 -6.68 8.15 -2.44
CA ASP A 38 -7.03 7.58 -3.74
C ASP A 38 -8.33 6.80 -3.61
N VAL A 39 -8.50 6.05 -2.51
CA VAL A 39 -9.75 5.32 -2.23
C VAL A 39 -10.92 6.28 -2.08
N SER A 40 -10.73 7.40 -1.37
CA SER A 40 -11.73 8.45 -1.20
C SER A 40 -12.18 9.02 -2.54
N TRP A 41 -11.22 9.39 -3.40
CA TRP A 41 -11.53 9.91 -4.72
C TRP A 41 -12.22 8.87 -5.60
N LEU A 42 -11.72 7.64 -5.63
CA LEU A 42 -12.32 6.58 -6.43
C LEU A 42 -13.73 6.24 -5.96
N LEU A 43 -14.04 6.36 -4.65
CA LEU A 43 -15.41 6.24 -4.15
C LEU A 43 -16.31 7.38 -4.65
N GLU A 44 -15.82 8.62 -4.66
CA GLU A 44 -16.55 9.76 -5.22
C GLU A 44 -16.76 9.61 -6.73
N ALA A 45 -15.75 9.20 -7.49
CA ALA A 45 -15.87 8.88 -8.91
C ALA A 45 -16.86 7.73 -9.14
N SER A 46 -16.85 6.70 -8.29
CA SER A 46 -17.80 5.58 -8.35
C SER A 46 -19.24 6.04 -8.12
N LYS A 47 -19.44 6.98 -7.19
CA LYS A 47 -20.74 7.60 -6.90
C LYS A 47 -21.25 8.42 -8.09
N ARG A 48 -20.36 9.15 -8.77
CA ARG A 48 -20.70 9.91 -9.98
C ARG A 48 -21.03 8.98 -11.14
N LEU A 49 -20.24 7.92 -11.32
CA LEU A 49 -20.49 6.92 -12.35
C LEU A 49 -21.81 6.18 -12.10
N SER A 50 -22.12 5.79 -10.86
CA SER A 50 -23.39 5.12 -10.54
C SER A 50 -24.61 6.03 -10.72
N ALA A 51 -24.41 7.35 -10.67
CA ALA A 51 -25.43 8.35 -11.01
C ALA A 51 -25.54 8.64 -12.53
N GLY A 52 -24.83 7.89 -13.38
CA GLY A 52 -24.85 8.06 -14.84
C GLY A 52 -23.80 9.04 -15.39
N GLY A 53 -22.86 9.50 -14.56
CA GLY A 53 -21.77 10.39 -14.97
C GLY A 53 -20.68 9.69 -15.80
N THR A 54 -19.85 10.50 -16.46
CA THR A 54 -18.82 10.05 -17.42
C THR A 54 -17.40 10.55 -17.09
N TYR A 55 -16.39 9.91 -17.66
CA TYR A 55 -14.96 10.10 -17.39
C TYR A 55 -14.37 11.44 -17.88
N ALA A 56 -14.98 12.08 -18.87
CA ALA A 56 -14.49 13.37 -19.36
C ALA A 56 -15.27 14.55 -18.77
N HIS A 57 -16.54 14.33 -18.44
CA HIS A 57 -17.45 15.39 -18.03
C HIS A 57 -17.64 15.48 -16.51
N ASP A 58 -17.76 14.35 -15.81
CA ASP A 58 -18.18 14.33 -14.40
C ASP A 58 -17.05 13.98 -13.43
N PHE A 59 -16.09 13.18 -13.85
CA PHE A 59 -14.88 12.88 -13.08
C PHE A 59 -13.74 12.51 -14.04
N PHE A 60 -12.54 13.05 -13.88
CA PHE A 60 -11.40 12.83 -14.78
C PHE A 60 -10.34 11.95 -14.11
N GLU A 61 -10.45 10.65 -14.36
CA GLU A 61 -9.73 9.61 -13.61
C GLU A 61 -8.83 8.76 -14.53
N ASN A 62 -7.55 8.61 -14.18
CA ASN A 62 -6.60 7.86 -15.02
C ASN A 62 -6.79 6.34 -14.95
N ASN A 63 -7.48 5.85 -13.92
CA ASN A 63 -7.72 4.43 -13.70
C ASN A 63 -8.86 3.88 -14.56
N PRO A 64 -8.71 2.64 -15.09
CA PRO A 64 -9.77 1.98 -15.83
C PRO A 64 -11.07 1.76 -15.01
N PRO A 65 -12.24 1.60 -15.66
CA PRO A 65 -13.55 1.55 -14.98
C PRO A 65 -13.74 0.46 -13.93
N LEU A 66 -13.04 -0.67 -14.00
CA LEU A 66 -13.27 -1.82 -13.11
C LEU A 66 -13.17 -1.46 -11.63
N ILE A 67 -12.21 -0.60 -11.24
CA ILE A 67 -12.10 -0.21 -9.84
C ILE A 67 -13.32 0.58 -9.36
N LEU A 68 -13.94 1.38 -10.23
CA LEU A 68 -15.13 2.13 -9.89
C LEU A 68 -16.33 1.19 -9.65
N TYR A 69 -16.46 0.15 -10.48
CA TYR A 69 -17.46 -0.90 -10.26
C TYR A 69 -17.22 -1.69 -8.97
N LEU A 70 -15.96 -2.00 -8.64
CA LEU A 70 -15.61 -2.70 -7.40
C LEU A 70 -15.88 -1.87 -6.13
N TYR A 71 -16.05 -0.55 -6.28
CA TYR A 71 -16.39 0.38 -5.22
C TYR A 71 -17.88 0.76 -5.21
N MET A 72 -18.71 0.20 -6.11
CA MET A 72 -20.18 0.34 -6.01
C MET A 72 -20.81 -0.45 -4.84
N PRO A 73 -20.36 -1.67 -4.49
CA PRO A 73 -20.90 -2.39 -3.33
C PRO A 73 -20.89 -1.60 -2.00
N PRO A 74 -19.79 -0.92 -1.58
CA PRO A 74 -19.81 -0.12 -0.36
C PRO A 74 -20.76 1.09 -0.45
N LEU A 75 -20.97 1.68 -1.63
CA LEU A 75 -21.98 2.72 -1.84
C LEU A 75 -23.40 2.16 -1.62
N ALA A 76 -23.68 0.96 -2.17
CA ALA A 76 -24.95 0.28 -1.96
C ALA A 76 -25.18 -0.08 -0.49
N LEU A 77 -24.16 -0.60 0.21
CA LEU A 77 -24.23 -0.87 1.65
C LEU A 77 -24.53 0.39 2.46
N SER A 78 -23.87 1.51 2.14
CA SER A 78 -24.09 2.80 2.78
C SER A 78 -25.54 3.26 2.61
N HIS A 79 -26.10 3.13 1.40
CA HIS A 79 -27.49 3.51 1.11
C HIS A 79 -28.53 2.57 1.73
N LEU A 80 -28.33 1.25 1.63
CA LEU A 80 -29.30 0.25 2.10
C LEU A 80 -29.44 0.21 3.62
N PHE A 81 -28.33 0.45 4.34
CA PHE A 81 -28.29 0.36 5.80
C PHE A 81 -28.08 1.71 6.49
N SER A 82 -28.10 2.82 5.74
CA SER A 82 -27.81 4.17 6.25
C SER A 82 -26.49 4.26 7.02
N LEU A 83 -25.51 3.45 6.62
CA LEU A 83 -24.19 3.39 7.25
C LEU A 83 -23.29 4.49 6.71
N ASN A 84 -22.36 4.95 7.53
CA ASN A 84 -21.27 5.80 7.07
C ASN A 84 -20.49 5.08 5.93
N LEU A 85 -20.10 5.83 4.90
CA LEU A 85 -19.47 5.26 3.71
C LEU A 85 -18.11 4.61 4.00
N ILE A 86 -17.31 5.20 4.89
CA ILE A 86 -16.02 4.64 5.31
C ILE A 86 -16.24 3.32 6.04
N LEU A 87 -17.20 3.27 6.96
CA LEU A 87 -17.57 2.03 7.65
C LEU A 87 -18.06 0.96 6.67
N SER A 88 -18.86 1.35 5.68
CA SER A 88 -19.36 0.45 4.62
C SER A 88 -18.21 -0.14 3.81
N MET A 89 -17.20 0.68 3.48
CA MET A 89 -15.97 0.23 2.82
C MET A 89 -15.19 -0.77 3.69
N GLN A 90 -15.03 -0.47 4.99
CA GLN A 90 -14.33 -1.36 5.92
C GLN A 90 -15.03 -2.73 6.06
N ILE A 91 -16.36 -2.74 6.18
CA ILE A 91 -17.16 -3.97 6.22
C ILE A 91 -16.98 -4.76 4.92
N TYR A 92 -17.09 -4.10 3.77
CA TYR A 92 -16.92 -4.73 2.46
C TYR A 92 -15.55 -5.41 2.32
N ILE A 93 -14.46 -4.71 2.64
CA ILE A 93 -13.10 -5.27 2.59
C ILE A 93 -12.91 -6.40 3.59
N CYS A 94 -13.47 -6.29 4.80
CA CYS A 94 -13.43 -7.37 5.79
C CYS A 94 -14.14 -8.63 5.26
N LEU A 95 -15.34 -8.51 4.69
CA LEU A 95 -16.08 -9.62 4.10
C LEU A 95 -15.32 -10.25 2.92
N LEU A 96 -14.74 -9.45 2.04
CA LEU A 96 -13.88 -9.95 0.96
C LEU A 96 -12.65 -10.69 1.49
N SER A 97 -12.05 -10.19 2.57
CA SER A 97 -10.88 -10.81 3.21
C SER A 97 -11.23 -12.17 3.81
N LEU A 98 -12.37 -12.26 4.51
CA LEU A 98 -12.87 -13.51 5.08
C LEU A 98 -13.26 -14.53 4.00
N LEU A 99 -13.89 -14.07 2.91
CA LEU A 99 -14.19 -14.92 1.75
C LEU A 99 -12.92 -15.46 1.11
N SER A 100 -11.94 -14.60 0.85
CA SER A 100 -10.65 -15.00 0.28
C SER A 100 -9.91 -15.98 1.20
N LEU A 101 -9.87 -15.73 2.52
CA LEU A 101 -9.29 -16.64 3.51
C LEU A 101 -9.99 -18.00 3.52
N TYR A 102 -11.32 -18.01 3.44
CA TYR A 102 -12.09 -19.26 3.36
C TYR A 102 -11.70 -20.08 2.13
N LEU A 103 -11.64 -19.45 0.95
CA LEU A 103 -11.23 -20.12 -0.30
C LEU A 103 -9.77 -20.57 -0.24
N CYS A 104 -8.87 -19.76 0.31
CA CYS A 104 -7.47 -20.14 0.52
C CYS A 104 -7.37 -21.37 1.45
N SER A 105 -8.19 -21.42 2.51
CA SER A 105 -8.20 -22.53 3.47
C SER A 105 -8.54 -23.87 2.84
N PHE A 106 -9.35 -23.89 1.76
CA PHE A 106 -9.64 -25.11 1.01
C PHE A 106 -8.38 -25.71 0.39
N PHE A 107 -7.52 -24.88 -0.22
CA PHE A 107 -6.27 -25.33 -0.83
C PHE A 107 -5.20 -25.63 0.20
N THR A 108 -5.00 -24.75 1.17
CA THR A 108 -3.91 -24.88 2.13
C THR A 108 -4.10 -26.10 3.04
N ARG A 109 -5.34 -26.51 3.34
CA ARG A 109 -5.60 -27.78 4.06
C ARG A 109 -5.10 -29.01 3.30
N LYS A 110 -5.12 -28.98 1.98
CA LYS A 110 -4.64 -30.08 1.14
C LYS A 110 -3.12 -30.01 0.95
N ILE A 111 -2.59 -28.82 0.64
CA ILE A 111 -1.15 -28.59 0.50
C ILE A 111 -0.42 -28.96 1.80
N PHE A 112 -0.97 -28.59 2.95
CA PHE A 112 -0.37 -28.84 4.28
C PHE A 112 -1.04 -29.98 5.05
N LEU A 113 -1.58 -31.00 4.36
CA LEU A 113 -2.38 -32.07 4.97
C LEU A 113 -1.70 -32.70 6.20
N GLU A 114 -0.39 -32.96 6.10
CA GLU A 114 0.40 -33.59 7.17
C GLU A 114 0.92 -32.61 8.23
N LYS A 115 0.80 -31.29 8.00
CA LYS A 115 1.42 -30.24 8.84
C LYS A 115 0.40 -29.14 9.18
N PRO A 116 -0.64 -29.42 9.99
CA PRO A 116 -1.71 -28.46 10.31
C PRO A 116 -1.21 -27.17 10.98
N ALA A 117 -0.08 -27.22 11.69
CA ALA A 117 0.53 -26.02 12.28
C ALA A 117 1.09 -25.05 11.21
N LEU A 118 1.58 -25.54 10.08
CA LEU A 118 2.00 -24.70 8.94
C LEU A 118 0.80 -24.11 8.22
N ASN A 119 -0.27 -24.90 8.04
CA ASN A 119 -1.54 -24.39 7.53
C ASN A 119 -2.06 -23.23 8.38
N PHE A 120 -2.04 -23.41 9.70
CA PHE A 120 -2.42 -22.38 10.66
C PHE A 120 -1.57 -21.11 10.51
N LEU A 121 -0.24 -21.25 10.48
CA LEU A 121 0.68 -20.13 10.28
C LEU A 121 0.35 -19.40 8.99
N PHE A 122 0.22 -20.12 7.88
CA PHE A 122 -0.07 -19.56 6.57
C PHE A 122 -1.35 -18.72 6.58
N LEU A 123 -2.45 -19.26 7.13
CA LEU A 123 -3.73 -18.57 7.16
C LEU A 123 -3.74 -17.35 8.09
N ILE A 124 -3.08 -17.43 9.25
CA ILE A 124 -2.96 -16.27 10.16
C ILE A 124 -2.06 -15.18 9.57
N THR A 125 -0.95 -15.56 8.92
CA THR A 125 -0.11 -14.61 8.19
C THR A 125 -0.90 -13.96 7.05
N LEU A 126 -1.71 -14.72 6.33
CA LEU A 126 -2.55 -14.19 5.26
C LEU A 126 -3.64 -13.24 5.80
N ALA A 127 -4.26 -13.57 6.93
CA ALA A 127 -5.22 -12.70 7.59
C ALA A 127 -4.58 -11.38 8.03
N PHE A 128 -3.35 -11.43 8.56
CA PHE A 128 -2.58 -10.25 8.90
C PHE A 128 -2.25 -9.39 7.66
N ILE A 129 -1.86 -10.03 6.55
CA ILE A 129 -1.60 -9.36 5.27
C ILE A 129 -2.85 -8.65 4.73
N TYR A 130 -4.03 -9.25 4.89
CA TYR A 130 -5.29 -8.68 4.39
C TYR A 130 -5.81 -7.55 5.28
N LEU A 131 -5.72 -7.70 6.60
CA LEU A 131 -6.46 -6.82 7.51
C LEU A 131 -5.58 -5.75 8.17
N VAL A 132 -4.31 -6.06 8.45
CA VAL A 132 -3.44 -5.19 9.27
C VAL A 132 -2.33 -4.57 8.44
N LEU A 133 -1.61 -5.38 7.64
CA LEU A 133 -0.45 -4.93 6.88
C LEU A 133 -0.71 -3.77 5.90
N PRO A 134 -1.89 -3.61 5.26
CA PRO A 134 -2.12 -2.51 4.33
C PRO A 134 -2.04 -1.14 5.02
N LEU A 135 -2.40 -1.05 6.30
CA LEU A 135 -2.41 0.20 7.08
C LEU A 135 -3.15 1.33 6.32
N PHE A 136 -2.42 2.36 5.87
CA PHE A 136 -2.97 3.48 5.11
C PHE A 136 -3.38 3.09 3.68
N ASP A 137 -2.78 2.04 3.12
CA ASP A 137 -3.12 1.51 1.79
C ASP A 137 -4.29 0.50 1.87
N PHE A 138 -5.02 0.46 2.99
CA PHE A 138 -6.24 -0.33 3.12
C PHE A 138 -7.24 0.07 2.04
N ALA A 139 -8.03 -0.90 1.57
CA ALA A 139 -8.93 -0.76 0.43
C ALA A 139 -8.31 -0.40 -0.95
N GLN A 140 -7.00 -0.17 -1.09
CA GLN A 140 -6.38 0.15 -2.39
C GLN A 140 -6.54 -0.98 -3.43
N ARG A 141 -6.33 -0.62 -4.70
CA ARG A 141 -6.40 -1.54 -5.84
C ARG A 141 -5.45 -2.73 -5.70
N GLU A 142 -4.22 -2.47 -5.27
CA GLU A 142 -3.18 -3.47 -5.04
C GLU A 142 -3.51 -4.36 -3.84
N HIS A 143 -4.24 -3.84 -2.86
CA HIS A 143 -4.78 -4.64 -1.77
C HIS A 143 -5.91 -5.56 -2.27
N LEU A 144 -6.88 -5.03 -3.01
CA LEU A 144 -7.95 -5.82 -3.64
C LEU A 144 -7.39 -6.93 -4.55
N LEU A 145 -6.36 -6.63 -5.34
CA LEU A 145 -5.66 -7.61 -6.17
C LEU A 145 -5.23 -8.82 -5.36
N ILE A 146 -4.57 -8.62 -4.22
CA ILE A 146 -4.10 -9.70 -3.35
C ILE A 146 -5.27 -10.51 -2.77
N LEU A 147 -6.40 -9.87 -2.40
CA LEU A 147 -7.60 -10.58 -1.94
C LEU A 147 -8.17 -11.47 -3.05
N PHE A 148 -8.23 -10.98 -4.29
CA PHE A 148 -8.82 -11.69 -5.42
C PHE A 148 -7.91 -12.77 -6.02
N CYS A 149 -6.60 -12.52 -6.11
CA CYS A 149 -5.67 -13.41 -6.83
C CYS A 149 -5.07 -14.51 -5.96
N MET A 150 -5.10 -14.40 -4.62
CA MET A 150 -4.48 -15.41 -3.76
C MET A 150 -5.09 -16.81 -3.89
N PRO A 151 -6.44 -16.99 -3.97
CA PRO A 151 -7.03 -18.30 -4.25
C PRO A 151 -6.55 -18.89 -5.59
N TYR A 152 -6.35 -18.04 -6.60
CA TYR A 152 -5.83 -18.44 -7.91
C TYR A 152 -4.38 -18.95 -7.83
N LEU A 153 -3.50 -18.23 -7.11
CA LEU A 153 -2.12 -18.64 -6.88
C LEU A 153 -2.03 -20.01 -6.18
N LEU A 154 -2.86 -20.23 -5.16
CA LEU A 154 -2.93 -21.50 -4.44
C LEU A 154 -3.52 -22.62 -5.31
N MET A 155 -4.51 -22.32 -6.15
CA MET A 155 -5.04 -23.26 -7.12
C MET A 155 -3.98 -23.71 -8.13
N ILE A 156 -3.12 -22.82 -8.63
CA ILE A 156 -2.00 -23.20 -9.51
C ILE A 156 -1.10 -24.21 -8.80
N THR A 157 -0.73 -23.93 -7.55
CA THR A 157 0.09 -24.85 -6.75
C THR A 157 -0.59 -26.21 -6.61
N TYR A 158 -1.88 -26.22 -6.29
CA TYR A 158 -2.67 -27.44 -6.14
C TYR A 158 -2.71 -28.28 -7.43
N ARG A 159 -2.78 -27.63 -8.60
CA ARG A 159 -2.73 -28.32 -9.90
C ARG A 159 -1.33 -28.81 -10.25
N LEU A 160 -0.28 -28.08 -9.88
CA LEU A 160 1.12 -28.51 -10.09
C LEU A 160 1.43 -29.78 -9.29
N GLU A 161 0.79 -29.97 -8.14
CA GLU A 161 0.83 -31.22 -7.36
C GLU A 161 0.07 -32.39 -8.04
N GLY A 162 -0.49 -32.19 -9.24
CA GLY A 162 -1.20 -33.21 -10.01
C GLY A 162 -2.68 -33.35 -9.66
N ASN A 163 -3.20 -32.49 -8.78
CA ASN A 163 -4.60 -32.58 -8.37
C ASN A 163 -5.56 -32.01 -9.43
N SER A 164 -6.74 -32.63 -9.52
CA SER A 164 -7.85 -32.13 -10.34
C SER A 164 -8.84 -31.32 -9.51
N MET A 165 -9.61 -30.47 -10.18
CA MET A 165 -10.63 -29.64 -9.53
C MET A 165 -11.93 -29.67 -10.35
N GLN A 166 -13.06 -29.66 -9.64
CA GLN A 166 -14.36 -29.59 -10.26
C GLN A 166 -14.53 -28.25 -11.01
N ARG A 167 -15.17 -28.31 -12.18
CA ARG A 167 -15.21 -27.19 -13.14
C ARG A 167 -15.81 -25.91 -12.55
N TYR A 168 -16.85 -26.01 -11.73
CA TYR A 168 -17.50 -24.84 -11.15
C TYR A 168 -16.62 -24.12 -10.11
N HIS A 169 -15.87 -24.86 -9.29
CA HIS A 169 -14.86 -24.26 -8.40
C HIS A 169 -13.76 -23.56 -9.22
N ALA A 170 -13.33 -24.18 -10.32
CA ALA A 170 -12.32 -23.61 -11.21
C ALA A 170 -12.81 -22.33 -11.88
N ALA A 171 -14.08 -22.31 -12.32
CA ALA A 171 -14.71 -21.12 -12.86
C ALA A 171 -14.82 -20.01 -11.82
N ALA A 172 -15.24 -20.31 -10.58
CA ALA A 172 -15.34 -19.31 -9.52
C ALA A 172 -13.98 -18.67 -9.17
N ILE A 173 -12.92 -19.47 -9.11
CA ILE A 173 -11.57 -18.97 -8.83
C ILE A 173 -10.99 -18.23 -10.03
N GLY A 174 -11.25 -18.71 -11.26
CA GLY A 174 -10.94 -17.99 -12.48
C GLY A 174 -11.63 -16.62 -12.53
N LEU A 175 -12.89 -16.55 -12.13
CA LEU A 175 -13.64 -15.29 -12.06
C LEU A 175 -13.00 -14.31 -11.06
N LEU A 176 -12.72 -14.75 -9.83
CA LEU A 176 -12.08 -13.91 -8.82
C LEU A 176 -10.67 -13.46 -9.26
N GLY A 177 -9.83 -14.40 -9.72
CA GLY A 177 -8.51 -14.09 -10.25
C GLY A 177 -8.58 -13.12 -11.42
N GLY A 178 -9.51 -13.33 -12.35
CA GLY A 178 -9.74 -12.47 -13.51
C GLY A 178 -10.11 -11.06 -13.11
N ILE A 179 -11.04 -10.89 -12.14
CA ILE A 179 -11.37 -9.58 -11.56
C ILE A 179 -10.10 -8.92 -11.02
N GLY A 180 -9.34 -9.64 -10.18
CA GLY A 180 -8.10 -9.13 -9.59
C GLY A 180 -7.08 -8.66 -10.63
N PHE A 181 -6.78 -9.48 -11.63
CA PHE A 181 -5.79 -9.15 -12.67
C PHE A 181 -6.27 -8.04 -13.61
N ALA A 182 -7.59 -7.89 -13.79
CA ALA A 182 -8.18 -6.86 -14.65
C ALA A 182 -8.19 -5.46 -14.01
N ILE A 183 -8.00 -5.33 -12.68
CA ILE A 183 -8.05 -4.03 -11.97
C ILE A 183 -7.05 -3.04 -12.59
N LYS A 184 -5.88 -3.54 -12.99
CA LYS A 184 -4.81 -2.73 -13.56
C LYS A 184 -4.04 -3.55 -14.60
N PRO A 185 -3.75 -3.00 -15.80
CA PRO A 185 -3.06 -3.73 -16.85
C PRO A 185 -1.73 -4.36 -16.41
N TYR A 186 -0.98 -3.69 -15.52
CA TYR A 186 0.29 -4.21 -15.00
C TYR A 186 0.15 -5.56 -14.27
N PHE A 187 -1.00 -5.84 -13.64
CA PHE A 187 -1.21 -7.05 -12.85
C PHE A 187 -1.27 -8.32 -13.71
N LEU A 188 -1.57 -8.20 -15.00
CA LEU A 188 -1.52 -9.32 -15.96
C LEU A 188 -0.12 -9.94 -16.07
N THR A 189 0.94 -9.19 -15.77
CA THR A 189 2.31 -9.72 -15.74
C THR A 189 2.40 -10.95 -14.83
N VAL A 190 1.81 -10.89 -13.62
CA VAL A 190 1.87 -12.00 -12.67
C VAL A 190 1.08 -13.19 -13.15
N PHE A 191 -0.11 -12.96 -13.73
CA PHE A 191 -0.91 -14.00 -14.34
C PHE A 191 -0.13 -14.76 -15.42
N PHE A 192 0.45 -14.03 -16.39
CA PHE A 192 1.23 -14.65 -17.47
C PHE A 192 2.46 -15.40 -16.97
N LEU A 193 3.17 -14.87 -15.97
CA LEU A 193 4.36 -15.54 -15.41
C LEU A 193 4.00 -16.83 -14.65
N LEU A 194 2.92 -16.83 -13.87
CA LEU A 194 2.46 -18.02 -13.14
C LEU A 194 1.99 -19.12 -14.09
N GLU A 195 1.31 -18.74 -15.16
CA GLU A 195 0.85 -19.70 -16.15
C GLU A 195 1.96 -20.18 -17.08
N LEU A 196 2.92 -19.32 -17.45
CA LEU A 196 4.14 -19.74 -18.14
C LEU A 196 4.87 -20.78 -17.30
N TYR A 197 5.00 -20.55 -16.00
CA TYR A 197 5.55 -21.54 -15.08
C TYR A 197 4.78 -22.85 -15.09
N TYR A 198 3.43 -22.80 -15.06
CA TYR A 198 2.59 -23.98 -15.15
C TYR A 198 2.81 -24.77 -16.45
N VAL A 199 2.80 -24.09 -17.60
CA VAL A 199 3.01 -24.69 -18.93
C VAL A 199 4.39 -25.35 -19.02
N LEU A 200 5.45 -24.66 -18.55
CA LEU A 200 6.81 -25.18 -18.56
C LEU A 200 6.96 -26.39 -17.64
N TYR A 201 6.30 -26.38 -16.47
CA TYR A 201 6.32 -27.52 -15.54
C TYR A 201 5.62 -28.74 -16.12
N GLN A 202 4.46 -28.56 -16.77
CA GLN A 202 3.71 -29.63 -17.42
C GLN A 202 4.36 -30.11 -18.73
N LYS A 203 5.34 -29.37 -19.27
CA LYS A 203 6.00 -29.62 -20.56
C LYS A 203 5.01 -29.76 -21.72
N ASN A 204 3.91 -29.00 -21.66
CA ASN A 204 2.84 -29.03 -22.66
C ASN A 204 2.31 -27.61 -22.88
N SER A 205 2.49 -27.06 -24.09
CA SER A 205 2.05 -25.71 -24.45
C SER A 205 0.52 -25.53 -24.36
N LEU A 206 -0.25 -26.60 -24.61
CA LEU A 206 -1.71 -26.58 -24.50
C LEU A 206 -2.20 -26.68 -23.05
N ALA A 207 -1.31 -26.90 -22.08
CA ALA A 207 -1.69 -26.99 -20.67
C ALA A 207 -2.30 -25.69 -20.13
N TRP A 208 -2.08 -24.55 -20.80
CA TRP A 208 -2.75 -23.28 -20.49
C TRP A 208 -4.28 -23.37 -20.63
N ILE A 209 -4.81 -24.18 -21.54
CA ILE A 209 -6.25 -24.23 -21.85
C ILE A 209 -6.98 -24.97 -20.73
N ARG A 210 -7.60 -24.21 -19.82
CA ARG A 210 -8.30 -24.73 -18.64
C ARG A 210 -9.54 -23.87 -18.37
N VAL A 211 -10.43 -24.37 -17.51
CA VAL A 211 -11.68 -23.67 -17.18
C VAL A 211 -11.38 -22.29 -16.57
N GLU A 212 -10.48 -22.23 -15.59
CA GLU A 212 -10.13 -20.98 -14.93
C GLU A 212 -9.49 -19.95 -15.89
N THR A 213 -8.63 -20.36 -16.80
CA THR A 213 -7.93 -19.47 -17.74
C THR A 213 -8.88 -19.02 -18.84
N GLY A 214 -9.77 -19.91 -19.31
CA GLY A 214 -10.86 -19.56 -20.22
C GLY A 214 -11.80 -18.53 -19.61
N VAL A 215 -12.15 -18.67 -18.32
CA VAL A 215 -12.99 -17.69 -17.60
C VAL A 215 -12.27 -16.35 -17.43
N ILE A 216 -10.98 -16.36 -17.09
CA ILE A 216 -10.18 -15.13 -17.01
C ILE A 216 -10.14 -14.43 -18.38
N THR A 217 -9.84 -15.16 -19.45
CA THR A 217 -9.81 -14.61 -20.80
C THR A 217 -11.17 -14.05 -21.21
N ALA A 218 -12.26 -14.80 -20.97
CA ALA A 218 -13.61 -14.33 -21.25
C ALA A 218 -13.94 -13.05 -20.48
N LEU A 219 -13.59 -12.98 -19.19
CA LEU A 219 -13.79 -11.77 -18.39
C LEU A 219 -13.01 -10.58 -18.94
N LEU A 220 -11.73 -10.77 -19.31
CA LEU A 220 -10.90 -9.70 -19.88
C LEU A 220 -11.50 -9.19 -21.20
N MET A 221 -11.96 -10.09 -22.07
CA MET A 221 -12.61 -9.72 -23.33
C MET A 221 -13.93 -8.98 -23.11
N CYS A 222 -14.78 -9.48 -22.20
CA CYS A 222 -16.01 -8.80 -21.81
C CYS A 222 -15.73 -7.42 -21.22
N TYR A 223 -14.71 -7.29 -20.37
CA TYR A 223 -14.33 -6.02 -19.78
C TYR A 223 -13.83 -5.03 -20.84
N LEU A 224 -12.98 -5.46 -21.77
CA LEU A 224 -12.55 -4.63 -22.90
C LEU A 224 -13.73 -4.15 -23.74
N ALA A 225 -14.71 -5.04 -24.01
CA ALA A 225 -15.95 -4.65 -24.69
C ALA A 225 -16.73 -3.62 -23.88
N VAL A 226 -16.84 -3.78 -22.55
CA VAL A 226 -17.50 -2.80 -21.68
C VAL A 226 -16.82 -1.43 -21.76
N ILE A 227 -15.49 -1.38 -21.69
CA ILE A 227 -14.77 -0.11 -21.84
C ILE A 227 -15.04 0.51 -23.22
N PHE A 228 -14.98 -0.30 -24.28
CA PHE A 228 -15.18 0.17 -25.64
C PHE A 228 -16.58 0.76 -25.89
N PHE A 229 -17.63 0.07 -25.43
CA PHE A 229 -19.02 0.47 -25.69
C PHE A 229 -19.58 1.48 -24.69
N PHE A 230 -19.15 1.45 -23.42
CA PHE A 230 -19.73 2.28 -22.36
C PHE A 230 -18.80 3.38 -21.83
N HIS A 231 -17.49 3.32 -22.08
CA HIS A 231 -16.49 4.28 -21.58
C HIS A 231 -15.60 4.80 -22.70
N SER A 232 -16.21 5.23 -23.80
CA SER A 232 -15.50 5.73 -24.97
C SER A 232 -14.66 6.98 -24.65
N ASP A 233 -15.13 7.85 -23.78
CA ASP A 233 -14.42 9.03 -23.32
C ASP A 233 -13.17 8.68 -22.48
N TYR A 234 -13.20 7.61 -21.68
CA TYR A 234 -11.99 7.07 -21.06
C TYR A 234 -10.96 6.68 -22.12
N LEU A 235 -11.36 5.94 -23.16
CA LEU A 235 -10.44 5.45 -24.19
C LEU A 235 -9.88 6.55 -25.10
N PHE A 236 -10.70 7.52 -25.48
CA PHE A 236 -10.33 8.49 -26.51
C PHE A 236 -9.90 9.85 -25.95
N ILE A 237 -10.23 10.15 -24.68
CA ILE A 237 -9.87 11.41 -24.03
C ILE A 237 -8.91 11.16 -22.88
N VAL A 238 -9.34 10.43 -21.85
CA VAL A 238 -8.60 10.36 -20.58
C VAL A 238 -7.32 9.54 -20.72
N MET A 239 -7.40 8.30 -21.21
CA MET A 239 -6.26 7.41 -21.37
C MET A 239 -5.14 8.02 -22.25
N PRO A 240 -5.41 8.57 -23.46
CA PRO A 240 -4.37 9.20 -24.27
C PRO A 240 -3.72 10.39 -23.54
N PHE A 241 -4.52 11.18 -22.82
CA PHE A 241 -4.02 12.31 -22.04
C PHE A 241 -3.14 11.85 -20.86
N SER A 242 -3.56 10.82 -20.13
CA SER A 242 -2.78 10.20 -19.05
C SER A 242 -1.46 9.62 -19.54
N LEU A 243 -1.46 8.90 -20.67
CA LEU A 243 -0.25 8.33 -21.26
C LEU A 243 0.78 9.40 -21.65
N ARG A 244 0.32 10.56 -22.13
CA ARG A 244 1.21 11.68 -22.48
C ARG A 244 1.80 12.38 -21.25
N TRP A 245 0.98 12.64 -20.22
CA TRP A 245 1.35 13.61 -19.18
C TRP A 245 1.51 13.04 -17.77
N CYS A 246 0.73 12.02 -17.38
CA CYS A 246 0.75 11.49 -16.01
C CYS A 246 2.14 10.91 -15.67
N TYR A 247 2.60 9.95 -16.48
CA TYR A 247 3.83 9.20 -16.20
C TYR A 247 5.08 10.06 -16.36
N LEU A 248 5.09 11.03 -17.27
CA LEU A 248 6.17 12.01 -17.36
C LEU A 248 6.28 12.85 -16.07
N GLY A 249 5.13 13.21 -15.48
CA GLY A 249 5.06 13.96 -14.23
C GLY A 249 5.63 13.22 -13.02
N VAL A 250 5.42 11.90 -12.94
CA VAL A 250 5.72 11.11 -11.71
C VAL A 250 6.92 10.17 -11.83
N SER A 251 7.48 9.97 -13.02
CA SER A 251 8.59 9.02 -13.21
C SER A 251 9.86 9.42 -12.46
N LEU A 252 10.51 8.41 -11.87
CA LEU A 252 11.75 8.53 -11.11
C LEU A 252 12.91 7.81 -11.80
N PRO A 253 14.17 8.21 -11.55
CA PRO A 253 15.36 7.47 -11.99
C PRO A 253 15.36 6.01 -11.52
N TRP A 254 15.88 5.10 -12.35
CA TRP A 254 15.97 3.67 -12.04
C TRP A 254 16.64 3.35 -10.70
N PRO A 255 17.76 4.00 -10.30
CA PRO A 255 18.38 3.70 -9.01
C PRO A 255 17.45 3.97 -7.82
N ILE A 256 16.64 5.03 -7.85
CA ILE A 256 15.69 5.34 -6.77
C ILE A 256 14.63 4.23 -6.65
N VAL A 257 14.16 3.73 -7.79
CA VAL A 257 13.11 2.70 -7.85
C VAL A 257 13.65 1.32 -7.44
N LEU A 258 14.82 0.92 -7.95
CA LEU A 258 15.41 -0.40 -7.75
C LEU A 258 16.07 -0.58 -6.38
N PHE A 259 16.65 0.48 -5.82
CA PHE A 259 17.25 0.47 -4.48
C PHE A 259 16.30 0.97 -3.40
N HIS A 260 14.99 1.07 -3.69
CA HIS A 260 13.99 1.38 -2.69
C HIS A 260 13.99 0.27 -1.60
N PRO A 261 14.11 0.59 -0.30
CA PRO A 261 14.33 -0.40 0.75
C PRO A 261 13.39 -1.63 0.76
N PRO A 262 12.06 -1.50 0.57
CA PRO A 262 11.19 -2.66 0.55
C PRO A 262 11.37 -3.55 -0.72
N VAL A 263 11.91 -3.01 -1.82
CA VAL A 263 12.33 -3.83 -2.99
C VAL A 263 13.50 -4.71 -2.59
N LEU A 264 14.53 -4.10 -1.99
CA LEU A 264 15.71 -4.81 -1.50
C LEU A 264 15.34 -5.88 -0.46
N PHE A 265 14.39 -5.59 0.43
CA PHE A 265 13.85 -6.58 1.35
C PHE A 265 13.21 -7.78 0.62
N CYS A 266 12.40 -7.55 -0.41
CA CYS A 266 11.82 -8.64 -1.22
C CYS A 266 12.94 -9.51 -1.84
N LEU A 267 14.01 -8.89 -2.35
CA LEU A 267 15.17 -9.60 -2.89
C LEU A 267 15.91 -10.40 -1.80
N CYS A 268 16.12 -9.84 -0.61
CA CYS A 268 16.70 -10.56 0.54
C CYS A 268 15.88 -11.80 0.90
N VAL A 269 14.54 -11.71 0.87
CA VAL A 269 13.66 -12.88 1.12
C VAL A 269 13.78 -13.93 0.01
N ILE A 270 13.83 -13.52 -1.26
CA ILE A 270 14.02 -14.46 -2.38
C ILE A 270 15.37 -15.18 -2.24
N LEU A 271 16.44 -14.45 -1.93
CA LEU A 271 17.77 -15.03 -1.71
C LEU A 271 17.77 -15.98 -0.49
N PHE A 272 17.08 -15.59 0.59
CA PHE A 272 16.92 -16.43 1.77
C PHE A 272 16.21 -17.74 1.46
N TYR A 273 15.16 -17.70 0.65
CA TYR A 273 14.48 -18.89 0.15
C TYR A 273 15.39 -19.73 -0.78
N ALA A 274 16.08 -19.10 -1.73
CA ALA A 274 16.94 -19.79 -2.68
C ALA A 274 18.08 -20.56 -1.99
N ALA A 275 18.56 -20.05 -0.85
CA ALA A 275 19.59 -20.68 -0.04
C ALA A 275 19.07 -21.81 0.88
N GLN A 276 17.77 -22.11 0.93
CA GLN A 276 17.26 -23.22 1.73
C GLN A 276 17.70 -24.59 1.15
N PRO A 277 17.86 -25.63 2.01
CA PRO A 277 18.23 -26.97 1.54
C PRO A 277 17.27 -27.53 0.48
N ARG A 278 17.81 -28.38 -0.39
CA ARG A 278 17.07 -29.15 -1.39
C ARG A 278 17.17 -30.65 -1.10
N PRO A 279 16.11 -31.46 -1.34
CA PRO A 279 14.80 -31.06 -1.85
C PRO A 279 13.99 -30.26 -0.82
N HIS A 280 13.33 -29.19 -1.26
CA HIS A 280 12.48 -28.38 -0.39
C HIS A 280 11.11 -29.08 -0.20
N PRO A 281 10.49 -29.06 0.99
CA PRO A 281 9.22 -29.76 1.25
C PRO A 281 8.02 -29.25 0.45
N TYR A 282 7.97 -27.95 0.20
CA TYR A 282 6.89 -27.29 -0.57
C TYR A 282 7.46 -26.50 -1.75
N PRO A 283 8.15 -27.15 -2.70
CA PRO A 283 8.92 -26.46 -3.73
C PRO A 283 8.00 -25.73 -4.71
N LEU A 284 6.84 -26.32 -5.05
CA LEU A 284 5.87 -25.75 -5.99
C LEU A 284 5.22 -24.49 -5.44
N LEU A 285 4.74 -24.52 -4.19
CA LEU A 285 4.15 -23.35 -3.53
C LEU A 285 5.15 -22.20 -3.45
N CYS A 286 6.34 -22.46 -2.94
CA CYS A 286 7.35 -21.42 -2.79
C CYS A 286 7.84 -20.88 -4.14
N SER A 287 7.94 -21.73 -5.16
CA SER A 287 8.27 -21.28 -6.52
C SER A 287 7.17 -20.37 -7.09
N ALA A 288 5.90 -20.74 -6.93
CA ALA A 288 4.77 -19.89 -7.34
C ALA A 288 4.78 -18.54 -6.62
N LEU A 289 5.06 -18.52 -5.31
CA LEU A 289 5.21 -17.28 -4.54
C LEU A 289 6.37 -16.42 -5.05
N VAL A 290 7.55 -17.01 -5.29
CA VAL A 290 8.71 -16.28 -5.83
C VAL A 290 8.42 -15.68 -7.21
N ILE A 291 7.78 -16.45 -8.09
CA ILE A 291 7.41 -15.99 -9.43
C ILE A 291 6.40 -14.84 -9.35
N ALA A 292 5.43 -14.93 -8.45
CA ALA A 292 4.49 -13.84 -8.21
C ALA A 292 5.18 -12.59 -7.62
N ILE A 293 6.11 -12.74 -6.67
CA ILE A 293 6.92 -11.62 -6.15
C ILE A 293 7.68 -10.95 -7.30
N ILE A 294 8.37 -11.73 -8.16
CA ILE A 294 9.11 -11.20 -9.30
C ILE A 294 8.19 -10.45 -10.27
N GLY A 295 7.02 -11.01 -10.59
CA GLY A 295 6.06 -10.35 -11.47
C GLY A 295 5.48 -9.05 -10.89
N PHE A 296 5.26 -9.00 -9.57
CA PHE A 296 4.85 -7.76 -8.89
C PHE A 296 5.98 -6.74 -8.80
N LEU A 297 7.23 -7.16 -8.58
CA LEU A 297 8.40 -6.28 -8.63
C LEU A 297 8.59 -5.69 -10.03
N PHE A 298 8.39 -6.49 -11.08
CA PHE A 298 8.39 -6.00 -12.46
C PHE A 298 7.26 -5.00 -12.70
N SER A 299 6.05 -5.32 -12.25
CA SER A 299 4.88 -4.43 -12.35
C SER A 299 5.11 -3.09 -11.65
N TYR A 300 5.76 -3.11 -10.48
CA TYR A 300 6.18 -1.91 -9.75
C TYR A 300 7.25 -1.12 -10.52
N ALA A 301 8.29 -1.79 -11.03
CA ALA A 301 9.43 -1.16 -11.68
C ALA A 301 9.04 -0.44 -12.98
N VAL A 302 8.18 -1.05 -13.81
CA VAL A 302 7.70 -0.46 -15.08
C VAL A 302 6.96 0.87 -14.86
N GLN A 303 6.31 1.04 -13.72
CA GLN A 303 5.59 2.28 -13.39
C GLN A 303 6.53 3.44 -13.03
N ARG A 304 7.79 3.15 -12.68
CA ARG A 304 8.84 4.13 -12.32
C ARG A 304 8.42 5.12 -11.21
N THR A 305 7.66 4.66 -10.23
CA THR A 305 7.25 5.44 -9.04
C THR A 305 7.69 4.74 -7.76
N ILE A 306 7.66 5.44 -6.62
CA ILE A 306 7.89 4.88 -5.28
C ILE A 306 6.63 4.87 -4.39
N PHE A 307 5.44 4.87 -4.98
CA PHE A 307 4.20 4.76 -4.21
C PHE A 307 4.16 3.41 -3.48
N SER A 308 3.93 3.44 -2.16
CA SER A 308 4.01 2.27 -1.28
C SER A 308 3.07 1.16 -1.74
N TYR A 309 1.83 1.52 -2.09
CA TYR A 309 0.82 0.57 -2.52
C TYR A 309 1.19 -0.17 -3.81
N HIS A 310 1.93 0.45 -4.75
CA HIS A 310 2.38 -0.25 -5.97
C HIS A 310 3.29 -1.45 -5.65
N LEU A 311 4.04 -1.40 -4.55
CA LEU A 311 4.96 -2.45 -4.11
C LEU A 311 4.29 -3.44 -3.14
N PHE A 312 3.14 -3.07 -2.56
CA PHE A 312 2.44 -3.85 -1.55
C PHE A 312 2.24 -5.33 -1.93
N PRO A 313 1.83 -5.70 -3.16
CA PRO A 313 1.63 -7.11 -3.53
C PRO A 313 2.90 -7.95 -3.45
N ALA A 314 4.04 -7.43 -3.95
CA ALA A 314 5.33 -8.11 -3.85
C ALA A 314 5.76 -8.26 -2.38
N TYR A 315 5.61 -7.18 -1.62
CA TYR A 315 5.98 -7.12 -0.22
C TYR A 315 5.15 -8.06 0.66
N ALA A 316 3.84 -8.12 0.42
CA ALA A 316 2.91 -9.04 1.08
C ALA A 316 3.29 -10.52 0.84
N LEU A 317 3.57 -10.89 -0.41
CA LEU A 317 3.99 -12.25 -0.74
C LEU A 317 5.40 -12.57 -0.23
N ALA A 318 6.31 -11.60 -0.19
CA ALA A 318 7.61 -11.77 0.44
C ALA A 318 7.46 -12.01 1.96
N PHE A 319 6.58 -11.26 2.64
CA PHE A 319 6.27 -11.48 4.05
C PHE A 319 5.70 -12.89 4.30
N LEU A 320 4.81 -13.36 3.43
CA LEU A 320 4.26 -14.72 3.49
C LEU A 320 5.32 -15.82 3.26
N LEU A 321 6.18 -15.65 2.25
CA LEU A 321 7.29 -16.56 1.96
C LEU A 321 8.30 -16.60 3.12
N LEU A 322 8.57 -15.46 3.74
CA LEU A 322 9.44 -15.34 4.91
C LEU A 322 8.86 -16.10 6.11
N ALA A 323 7.57 -15.87 6.42
CA ALA A 323 6.87 -16.58 7.49
C ALA A 323 6.89 -18.10 7.26
N MET A 324 6.66 -18.54 6.03
CA MET A 324 6.76 -19.96 5.64
C MET A 324 8.16 -20.52 5.84
N SER A 325 9.19 -19.80 5.39
CA SER A 325 10.59 -20.25 5.51
C SER A 325 11.00 -20.42 6.97
N PHE A 326 10.69 -19.43 7.82
CA PHE A 326 10.93 -19.54 9.26
C PHE A 326 10.07 -20.61 9.93
N GLY A 327 8.83 -20.81 9.49
CA GLY A 327 7.96 -21.85 10.03
C GLY A 327 8.46 -23.27 9.74
N LEU A 328 9.04 -23.50 8.56
CA LEU A 328 9.70 -24.77 8.22
C LEU A 328 10.96 -25.02 9.06
N GLN A 329 11.75 -23.97 9.31
CA GLN A 329 12.95 -24.06 10.13
C GLN A 329 12.64 -24.24 11.63
N ALA A 330 11.62 -23.55 12.15
CA ALA A 330 11.12 -23.74 13.53
C ALA A 330 10.63 -25.18 13.75
N ARG A 331 10.13 -25.81 12.68
CA ARG A 331 9.75 -27.22 12.68
C ARG A 331 10.90 -28.20 12.49
N GLN A 332 12.13 -27.70 12.35
CA GLN A 332 13.31 -28.50 12.05
C GLN A 332 13.10 -29.41 10.83
N ILE A 333 12.38 -28.91 9.81
CA ILE A 333 12.17 -29.63 8.54
C ILE A 333 13.32 -29.40 7.57
N LEU A 334 14.00 -28.25 7.68
CA LEU A 334 15.15 -27.86 6.83
C LEU A 334 16.55 -27.89 7.51
N PRO A 335 16.84 -28.66 8.57
CA PRO A 335 18.19 -28.71 9.12
C PRO A 335 19.06 -29.63 8.26
N ASP A 336 20.15 -29.08 7.74
CA ASP A 336 21.26 -29.84 7.15
C ASP A 336 22.58 -29.42 7.82
N LYS A 337 23.70 -30.04 7.43
CA LYS A 337 25.03 -29.73 8.01
C LYS A 337 25.49 -28.29 7.80
N TYR A 338 24.93 -27.56 6.83
CA TYR A 338 25.31 -26.18 6.49
C TYR A 338 24.30 -25.14 6.98
N TRP A 339 23.20 -25.56 7.61
CA TRP A 339 22.11 -24.68 8.02
C TRP A 339 22.62 -23.54 8.90
N ARG A 340 23.48 -23.81 9.88
CA ARG A 340 24.06 -22.79 10.78
C ARG A 340 24.87 -21.74 10.02
N ILE A 341 25.68 -22.15 9.05
CA ILE A 341 26.51 -21.25 8.24
C ILE A 341 25.64 -20.32 7.42
N ARG A 342 24.59 -20.86 6.77
CA ARG A 342 23.65 -20.04 5.99
C ARG A 342 22.93 -19.04 6.88
N GLN A 343 22.47 -19.44 8.06
CA GLN A 343 21.84 -18.50 9.00
C GLN A 343 22.79 -17.41 9.45
N ALA A 344 24.04 -17.74 9.78
CA ALA A 344 25.05 -16.74 10.15
C ALA A 344 25.27 -15.72 9.02
N LEU A 345 25.37 -16.19 7.76
CA LEU A 345 25.48 -15.31 6.59
C LEU A 345 24.28 -14.36 6.47
N PHE A 346 23.05 -14.87 6.59
CA PHE A 346 21.86 -14.03 6.49
C PHE A 346 21.65 -13.10 7.68
N ILE A 347 22.12 -13.48 8.88
CA ILE A 347 22.19 -12.57 10.03
C ILE A 347 23.09 -11.38 9.69
N VAL A 348 24.26 -11.60 9.09
CA VAL A 348 25.16 -10.51 8.65
C VAL A 348 24.51 -9.66 7.57
N ILE A 349 23.97 -10.27 6.51
CA ILE A 349 23.32 -9.57 5.40
C ILE A 349 22.17 -8.70 5.92
N MET A 350 21.30 -9.24 6.76
CA MET A 350 20.16 -8.48 7.30
C MET A 350 20.59 -7.41 8.29
N SER A 351 21.65 -7.63 9.06
CA SER A 351 22.20 -6.60 9.95
C SER A 351 22.71 -5.40 9.15
N LEU A 352 23.45 -5.66 8.06
CA LEU A 352 23.91 -4.61 7.14
C LEU A 352 22.72 -3.92 6.45
N PHE A 353 21.75 -4.70 5.96
CA PHE A 353 20.54 -4.15 5.34
C PHE A 353 19.82 -3.19 6.28
N LEU A 354 19.56 -3.60 7.53
CA LEU A 354 18.89 -2.76 8.54
C LEU A 354 19.73 -1.53 8.88
N TYR A 355 21.05 -1.67 9.03
CA TYR A 355 21.95 -0.56 9.31
C TYR A 355 21.85 0.54 8.25
N TYR A 356 21.86 0.17 6.96
CA TYR A 356 21.80 1.14 5.87
C TYR A 356 20.39 1.66 5.56
N ASN A 357 19.37 0.80 5.64
CA ASN A 357 18.03 1.13 5.14
C ASN A 357 17.01 1.47 6.23
N ALA A 358 17.29 1.10 7.48
CA ALA A 358 16.41 1.33 8.61
C ALA A 358 17.22 1.61 9.90
N PRO A 359 18.15 2.59 9.91
CA PRO A 359 19.02 2.84 11.07
C PRO A 359 18.23 3.13 12.35
N ASN A 360 17.03 3.71 12.21
CA ASN A 360 16.13 4.04 13.32
C ASN A 360 15.25 2.86 13.78
N VAL A 361 15.38 1.67 13.17
CA VAL A 361 14.61 0.48 13.58
C VAL A 361 14.82 0.17 15.05
N TRP A 362 16.08 0.27 15.48
CA TRP A 362 16.46 0.03 16.85
C TRP A 362 15.87 1.10 17.74
N THR A 363 15.99 2.39 17.40
CA THR A 363 15.35 3.50 18.13
C THR A 363 13.86 3.25 18.38
N ILE A 364 13.10 2.85 17.36
CA ILE A 364 11.67 2.54 17.50
C ILE A 364 11.45 1.37 18.46
N LEU A 365 12.18 0.27 18.26
CA LEU A 365 12.12 -0.89 19.13
C LEU A 365 12.64 -0.60 20.56
N VAL A 366 13.52 0.39 20.76
CA VAL A 366 14.07 0.76 22.07
C VAL A 366 13.08 1.63 22.83
N PHE A 367 12.58 2.68 22.19
CA PHE A 367 11.88 3.78 22.85
C PHE A 367 10.35 3.64 22.82
N GLN A 368 9.82 2.58 22.21
CA GLN A 368 8.40 2.22 22.27
C GLN A 368 8.23 0.83 22.90
N PRO A 369 8.23 0.73 24.24
CA PRO A 369 8.25 -0.54 24.96
C PRO A 369 7.10 -1.47 24.56
N ALA A 370 5.89 -0.94 24.33
CA ALA A 370 4.74 -1.74 23.93
C ALA A 370 4.97 -2.44 22.58
N ALA A 371 5.41 -1.72 21.55
CA ALA A 371 5.68 -2.29 20.23
C ALA A 371 6.78 -3.37 20.28
N PHE A 372 7.83 -3.10 21.06
CA PHE A 372 8.94 -4.04 21.27
C PHE A 372 8.49 -5.35 21.90
N PHE A 373 7.81 -5.30 23.05
CA PHE A 373 7.41 -6.52 23.74
C PHE A 373 6.29 -7.26 23.00
N ILE A 374 5.39 -6.56 22.29
CA ILE A 374 4.39 -7.20 21.40
C ILE A 374 5.09 -7.98 20.27
N PHE A 375 6.09 -7.37 19.63
CA PHE A 375 6.88 -8.01 18.58
C PHE A 375 7.53 -9.32 19.06
N PHE A 376 8.26 -9.28 20.18
CA PHE A 376 8.92 -10.47 20.73
C PHE A 376 7.91 -11.52 21.24
N THR A 377 6.79 -11.09 21.83
CA THR A 377 5.71 -11.99 22.25
C THR A 377 5.18 -12.80 21.08
N GLY A 378 4.82 -12.14 19.97
CA GLY A 378 4.34 -12.81 18.77
C GLY A 378 5.37 -13.75 18.15
N LEU A 379 6.62 -13.28 18.02
CA LEU A 379 7.73 -14.05 17.46
C LEU A 379 8.00 -15.35 18.24
N PHE A 380 8.12 -15.25 19.56
CA PHE A 380 8.41 -16.39 20.42
C PHE A 380 7.22 -17.34 20.54
N PHE A 381 6.00 -16.80 20.65
CA PHE A 381 4.79 -17.62 20.69
C PHE A 381 4.65 -18.48 19.42
N ILE A 382 4.78 -17.87 18.23
CA ILE A 382 4.68 -18.58 16.95
C ILE A 382 5.79 -19.63 16.84
N SER A 383 7.02 -19.28 17.20
CA SER A 383 8.16 -20.20 17.12
C SER A 383 7.98 -21.43 18.01
N LEU A 384 7.53 -21.26 19.26
CA LEU A 384 7.24 -22.37 20.17
C LEU A 384 6.01 -23.16 19.75
N TYR A 385 4.98 -22.50 19.22
CA TYR A 385 3.77 -23.18 18.73
C TYR A 385 4.09 -24.14 17.59
N LEU A 386 4.96 -23.71 16.67
CA LEU A 386 5.39 -24.50 15.53
C LEU A 386 6.30 -25.66 15.90
N ASN A 387 7.00 -25.59 17.04
CA ASN A 387 7.93 -26.61 17.49
C ASN A 387 7.29 -28.02 17.59
N PRO A 388 7.83 -29.05 16.91
CA PRO A 388 7.29 -30.42 16.92
C PRO A 388 7.70 -31.23 18.15
N LEU A 389 8.73 -30.81 18.89
CA LEU A 389 9.25 -31.52 20.07
C LEU A 389 8.34 -31.39 21.29
N ASP A 390 7.40 -30.44 21.27
CA ASP A 390 6.38 -30.29 22.31
C ASP A 390 5.02 -30.84 21.82
N GLN A 391 4.71 -32.06 22.27
CA GLN A 391 3.44 -32.76 22.01
C GLN A 391 2.57 -32.92 23.27
N ARG A 392 2.90 -32.20 24.35
CA ARG A 392 2.26 -32.38 25.66
C ARG A 392 0.81 -31.86 25.68
N PRO A 393 -0.06 -32.38 26.57
CA PRO A 393 -1.34 -31.73 26.87
C PRO A 393 -1.08 -30.31 27.40
N PHE A 394 -1.98 -29.38 27.08
CA PHE A 394 -1.87 -27.95 27.43
C PHE A 394 -0.65 -27.21 26.83
N LYS A 395 -0.14 -27.66 25.67
CA LYS A 395 0.94 -26.99 24.92
C LYS A 395 0.80 -25.47 24.89
N VAL A 396 -0.39 -24.94 24.57
CA VAL A 396 -0.59 -23.50 24.45
C VAL A 396 -0.46 -22.77 25.79
N LEU A 397 -0.97 -23.32 26.90
CA LEU A 397 -0.79 -22.70 28.22
C LEU A 397 0.69 -22.66 28.62
N LYS A 398 1.46 -23.71 28.31
CA LYS A 398 2.91 -23.72 28.56
C LYS A 398 3.63 -22.66 27.74
N ILE A 399 3.28 -22.51 26.46
CA ILE A 399 3.83 -21.45 25.60
C ILE A 399 3.51 -20.08 26.19
N ILE A 400 2.25 -19.84 26.58
CA ILE A 400 1.83 -18.57 27.22
C ILE A 400 2.69 -18.32 28.46
N PHE A 401 2.80 -19.32 29.35
CA PHE A 401 3.59 -19.19 30.57
C PHE A 401 5.08 -18.91 30.29
N SER A 402 5.70 -19.65 29.37
CA SER A 402 7.11 -19.43 28.98
C SER A 402 7.33 -18.05 28.37
N VAL A 403 6.46 -17.62 27.44
CA VAL A 403 6.56 -16.29 26.83
C VAL A 403 6.34 -15.19 27.87
N SER A 404 5.36 -15.35 28.77
CA SER A 404 5.13 -14.41 29.87
C SER A 404 6.32 -14.28 30.81
N ILE A 405 7.02 -15.38 31.12
CA ILE A 405 8.27 -15.34 31.89
C ILE A 405 9.33 -14.57 31.12
N ILE A 406 9.59 -14.91 29.86
CA ILE A 406 10.62 -14.27 29.02
C ILE A 406 10.38 -12.75 28.97
N ILE A 407 9.14 -12.35 28.67
CA ILE A 407 8.77 -10.95 28.49
C ILE A 407 8.81 -10.19 29.82
N THR A 408 8.26 -10.76 30.90
CA THR A 408 8.28 -10.13 32.24
C THR A 408 9.71 -9.97 32.76
N THR A 409 10.54 -11.01 32.64
CA THR A 409 11.95 -10.94 33.04
C THR A 409 12.71 -9.92 32.20
N GLY A 410 12.50 -9.92 30.88
CA GLY A 410 13.09 -8.92 29.99
C GLY A 410 12.67 -7.48 30.35
N PHE A 411 11.40 -7.26 30.66
CA PHE A 411 10.87 -5.96 31.09
C PHE A 411 11.50 -5.50 32.41
N LEU A 412 11.46 -6.34 33.46
CA LEU A 412 12.02 -6.02 34.77
C LEU A 412 13.52 -5.75 34.68
N PHE A 413 14.26 -6.58 33.95
CA PHE A 413 15.69 -6.40 33.77
C PHE A 413 16.02 -5.13 32.97
N SER A 414 15.25 -4.86 31.91
CA SER A 414 15.36 -3.63 31.14
C SER A 414 15.10 -2.39 32.00
N HIS A 415 14.10 -2.44 32.89
CA HIS A 415 13.82 -1.35 33.82
C HIS A 415 14.94 -1.17 34.84
N TRP A 416 15.45 -2.26 35.43
CA TRP A 416 16.58 -2.21 36.36
C TRP A 416 17.83 -1.58 35.75
N LEU A 417 18.16 -1.90 34.49
CA LEU A 417 19.31 -1.32 33.77
C LEU A 417 19.26 0.22 33.65
N GLN A 418 18.09 0.84 33.79
CA GLN A 418 17.94 2.30 33.78
C GLN A 418 18.74 2.98 34.89
N GLY A 419 18.89 2.33 36.05
CA GLY A 419 19.65 2.86 37.19
C GLY A 419 21.13 2.48 37.20
N THR A 420 21.67 1.93 36.11
CA THR A 420 23.04 1.37 36.09
C THR A 420 23.93 2.07 35.08
N ALA A 421 25.26 1.90 35.22
CA ALA A 421 26.24 2.36 34.23
C ALA A 421 26.03 1.75 32.82
N TRP A 422 25.26 0.67 32.71
CA TRP A 422 24.97 -0.04 31.46
C TRP A 422 23.73 0.50 30.71
N TYR A 423 23.12 1.60 31.17
CA TYR A 423 21.93 2.17 30.53
C TYR A 423 22.09 2.40 29.02
N GLY A 424 23.26 2.87 28.57
CA GLY A 424 23.56 3.08 27.16
C GLY A 424 23.49 1.81 26.30
N ASN A 425 23.68 0.63 26.90
CA ASN A 425 23.63 -0.68 26.24
C ASN A 425 22.34 -1.45 26.52
N ARG A 426 21.37 -0.82 27.21
CA ARG A 426 20.15 -1.45 27.72
C ARG A 426 19.41 -2.28 26.67
N PHE A 427 19.26 -1.75 25.47
CA PHE A 427 18.53 -2.41 24.40
C PHE A 427 19.18 -3.71 23.94
N LEU A 428 20.46 -3.65 23.59
CA LEU A 428 21.22 -4.81 23.13
C LEU A 428 21.21 -5.91 24.19
N ILE A 429 21.44 -5.53 25.45
CA ILE A 429 21.40 -6.46 26.58
C ILE A 429 20.00 -7.07 26.74
N THR A 430 18.92 -6.28 26.62
CA THR A 430 17.54 -6.78 26.71
C THR A 430 17.22 -7.77 25.59
N VAL A 431 17.62 -7.48 24.34
CA VAL A 431 17.40 -8.38 23.20
C VAL A 431 18.18 -9.70 23.37
N ILE A 432 19.46 -9.62 23.79
CA ILE A 432 20.28 -10.80 24.07
C ILE A 432 19.63 -11.64 25.18
N LEU A 433 19.15 -11.00 26.25
CA LEU A 433 18.46 -11.68 27.34
C LEU A 433 17.18 -12.38 26.85
N LEU A 434 16.32 -11.68 26.10
CA LEU A 434 15.07 -12.24 25.58
C LEU A 434 15.33 -13.46 24.68
N ILE A 435 16.28 -13.35 23.74
CA ILE A 435 16.66 -14.43 22.83
C ILE A 435 17.31 -15.60 23.60
N GLY A 436 18.17 -15.29 24.59
CA GLY A 436 18.80 -16.28 25.45
C GLY A 436 17.79 -17.06 26.29
N LEU A 437 16.87 -16.36 26.97
CA LEU A 437 15.79 -16.98 27.75
C LEU A 437 14.86 -17.81 26.86
N PHE A 438 14.53 -17.31 25.66
CA PHE A 438 13.76 -18.07 24.67
C PHE A 438 14.45 -19.39 24.30
N ALA A 439 15.75 -19.37 23.98
CA ALA A 439 16.50 -20.57 23.66
C ALA A 439 16.62 -21.53 24.85
N LEU A 440 16.78 -21.00 26.07
CA LEU A 440 16.90 -21.78 27.30
C LEU A 440 15.60 -22.52 27.66
N LEU A 441 14.46 -21.84 27.54
CA LEU A 441 13.12 -22.35 27.83
C LEU A 441 12.52 -23.18 26.67
N SER A 442 13.11 -23.10 25.47
CA SER A 442 12.74 -23.95 24.35
C SER A 442 13.07 -25.42 24.62
N PRO A 443 12.18 -26.36 24.27
CA PRO A 443 12.39 -27.78 24.54
C PRO A 443 13.45 -28.38 23.62
N GLY A 444 14.30 -29.25 24.19
CA GLY A 444 15.28 -30.04 23.46
C GLY A 444 16.66 -30.10 24.12
N THR A 445 17.62 -30.71 23.41
CA THR A 445 19.02 -30.85 23.82
C THR A 445 19.80 -29.55 23.68
N ALA A 446 21.00 -29.47 24.26
CA ALA A 446 21.91 -28.32 24.11
C ALA A 446 22.13 -27.93 22.63
N ALA A 447 22.30 -28.91 21.74
CA ALA A 447 22.46 -28.68 20.31
C ALA A 447 21.22 -28.01 19.67
N THR A 448 20.01 -28.42 20.07
CA THR A 448 18.78 -27.79 19.59
C THR A 448 18.55 -26.39 20.18
N LYS A 449 19.00 -26.13 21.42
CA LYS A 449 18.97 -24.79 22.02
C LYS A 449 19.82 -23.78 21.24
N VAL A 450 20.99 -24.20 20.76
CA VAL A 450 21.81 -23.37 19.84
C VAL A 450 21.05 -23.06 18.55
N ASN A 451 20.31 -24.03 18.01
CA ASN A 451 19.50 -23.78 16.82
C ASN A 451 18.35 -22.79 17.09
N TYR A 452 17.68 -22.87 18.25
CA TYR A 452 16.67 -21.87 18.63
C TYR A 452 17.26 -20.48 18.79
N LEU A 453 18.46 -20.37 19.36
CA LEU A 453 19.18 -19.10 19.47
C LEU A 453 19.41 -18.48 18.08
N ILE A 454 20.00 -19.23 17.16
CA ILE A 454 20.28 -18.79 15.78
C ILE A 454 18.98 -18.41 15.06
N LEU A 455 17.95 -19.25 15.18
CA LEU A 455 16.65 -19.03 14.56
C LEU A 455 15.99 -17.75 15.09
N ALA A 456 15.98 -17.54 16.40
CA ALA A 456 15.39 -16.36 17.03
C ALA A 456 16.14 -15.08 16.64
N THR A 457 17.47 -15.11 16.59
CA THR A 457 18.28 -13.98 16.12
C THR A 457 17.98 -13.64 14.66
N SER A 458 18.00 -14.65 13.79
CA SER A 458 17.69 -14.49 12.36
C SER A 458 16.27 -13.94 12.16
N ALA A 459 15.28 -14.53 12.82
CA ALA A 459 13.89 -14.10 12.72
C ALA A 459 13.69 -12.68 13.28
N THR A 460 14.34 -12.34 14.39
CA THR A 460 14.32 -10.97 14.94
C THR A 460 14.77 -9.97 13.90
N LEU A 461 15.90 -10.21 13.21
CA LEU A 461 16.41 -9.30 12.19
C LEU A 461 15.48 -9.20 10.97
N PHE A 462 15.02 -10.32 10.43
CA PHE A 462 14.16 -10.32 9.24
C PHE A 462 12.80 -9.66 9.50
N PHE A 463 12.15 -9.97 10.63
CA PHE A 463 10.84 -9.40 10.95
C PHE A 463 10.91 -7.98 11.53
N SER A 464 12.09 -7.49 11.92
CA SER A 464 12.27 -6.10 12.37
C SER A 464 12.00 -5.09 11.25
N PHE A 465 12.35 -5.40 9.99
CA PHE A 465 12.10 -4.46 8.90
C PHE A 465 10.60 -4.28 8.60
N PRO A 466 9.78 -5.36 8.49
CA PRO A 466 8.33 -5.20 8.40
C PRO A 466 7.68 -4.49 9.59
N ALA A 467 8.11 -4.81 10.82
CA ALA A 467 7.62 -4.11 12.00
C ALA A 467 7.96 -2.62 11.97
N TYR A 468 9.19 -2.28 11.55
CA TYR A 468 9.66 -0.90 11.36
C TYR A 468 8.84 -0.13 10.34
N LEU A 469 8.62 -0.72 9.15
CA LEU A 469 7.82 -0.07 8.11
C LEU A 469 6.39 0.15 8.60
N ALA A 470 5.76 -0.88 9.16
CA ALA A 470 4.39 -0.79 9.65
C ALA A 470 4.26 0.31 10.73
N TYR A 471 5.18 0.35 11.70
CA TYR A 471 5.21 1.38 12.73
C TYR A 471 5.41 2.79 12.14
N THR A 472 6.38 2.96 11.24
CA THR A 472 6.69 4.25 10.62
C THR A 472 5.50 4.76 9.79
N TYR A 473 4.88 3.89 8.99
CA TYR A 473 3.68 4.24 8.21
C TYR A 473 2.50 4.59 9.11
N TYR A 474 2.25 3.82 10.18
CA TYR A 474 1.19 4.11 11.13
C TYR A 474 1.37 5.52 11.75
N ASN A 475 2.53 5.78 12.35
CA ASN A 475 2.78 7.05 13.04
C ASN A 475 2.80 8.24 12.08
N LYS A 476 3.35 8.07 10.87
CA LYS A 476 3.32 9.12 9.84
C LYS A 476 1.88 9.51 9.52
N ASN A 477 0.97 8.55 9.37
CA ASN A 477 -0.42 8.82 9.02
C ASN A 477 -1.25 9.35 10.20
N VAL A 478 -0.96 8.92 11.44
CA VAL A 478 -1.56 9.51 12.64
C VAL A 478 -1.13 10.97 12.80
N ALA A 479 0.18 11.26 12.71
CA ALA A 479 0.69 12.62 12.75
C ALA A 479 0.10 13.48 11.64
N TYR A 480 -0.06 12.89 10.46
CA TYR A 480 -0.65 13.57 9.33
C TYR A 480 -2.10 14.03 9.57
N LYS A 481 -2.90 13.22 10.30
CA LYS A 481 -4.28 13.57 10.68
C LYS A 481 -4.31 14.84 11.52
N THR A 482 -3.35 14.97 12.44
CA THR A 482 -3.19 16.16 13.27
C THR A 482 -2.76 17.37 12.45
N THR A 483 -1.80 17.22 11.53
CA THR A 483 -1.33 18.30 10.64
C THR A 483 -2.49 18.91 9.83
N LEU A 484 -3.40 18.09 9.30
CA LEU A 484 -4.53 18.56 8.48
C LEU A 484 -5.66 19.24 9.26
N ARG A 485 -5.66 19.17 10.60
CA ARG A 485 -6.79 19.60 11.42
C ARG A 485 -7.26 21.04 11.16
N LYS A 486 -6.34 21.98 10.99
CA LYS A 486 -6.69 23.37 10.67
C LYS A 486 -7.41 23.53 9.34
N LEU A 487 -6.97 22.78 8.32
CA LEU A 487 -7.59 22.77 7.01
C LEU A 487 -9.00 22.16 7.09
N THR A 488 -9.14 21.04 7.78
CA THR A 488 -10.43 20.33 7.90
C THR A 488 -11.42 21.11 8.76
N ASP A 489 -10.98 21.73 9.85
CA ASP A 489 -11.81 22.59 10.70
C ASP A 489 -12.30 23.83 9.93
N PHE A 490 -11.43 24.45 9.13
CA PHE A 490 -11.82 25.56 8.26
C PHE A 490 -12.91 25.15 7.27
N VAL A 491 -12.70 24.05 6.53
CA VAL A 491 -13.66 23.55 5.54
C VAL A 491 -14.96 23.14 6.20
N THR A 492 -14.91 22.44 7.34
CA THR A 492 -16.11 21.99 8.06
C THR A 492 -16.92 23.19 8.56
N SER A 493 -16.25 24.23 9.07
CA SER A 493 -16.94 25.40 9.62
C SER A 493 -17.48 26.34 8.53
N HIS A 494 -16.77 26.47 7.41
CA HIS A 494 -17.09 27.48 6.39
C HIS A 494 -17.70 26.88 5.13
N ALA A 495 -17.58 25.57 4.87
CA ALA A 495 -17.94 24.98 3.58
C ALA A 495 -18.64 23.61 3.71
N ALA A 496 -19.20 23.29 4.89
CA ALA A 496 -19.93 22.04 5.10
C ALA A 496 -20.98 21.81 4.02
N ASN A 497 -20.93 20.64 3.37
CA ASN A 497 -21.81 20.22 2.27
C ASN A 497 -21.86 21.18 1.07
N ARG A 498 -20.92 22.13 0.95
CA ARG A 498 -20.82 23.05 -0.19
C ARG A 498 -19.63 22.68 -1.08
N PRO A 499 -19.65 23.00 -2.38
CA PRO A 499 -18.56 22.62 -3.26
C PRO A 499 -17.28 23.39 -2.93
N VAL A 500 -16.17 22.66 -2.78
CA VAL A 500 -14.82 23.19 -2.57
C VAL A 500 -13.91 22.63 -3.63
N PHE A 501 -13.05 23.48 -4.20
CA PHE A 501 -12.08 23.05 -5.21
C PHE A 501 -10.67 23.37 -4.74
N ILE A 502 -9.76 22.40 -4.79
CA ILE A 502 -8.38 22.57 -4.37
C ILE A 502 -7.46 22.45 -5.58
N PHE A 503 -6.64 23.48 -5.79
CA PHE A 503 -5.60 23.49 -6.80
C PHE A 503 -4.31 22.96 -6.18
N SER A 504 -4.07 21.67 -6.36
CA SER A 504 -2.76 21.06 -6.12
C SER A 504 -2.47 19.99 -7.17
N THR A 505 -1.20 19.77 -7.47
CA THR A 505 -0.73 18.62 -8.24
C THR A 505 -0.82 17.31 -7.46
N TRP A 506 -1.08 17.37 -6.16
CA TRP A 506 -1.11 16.23 -5.27
C TRP A 506 -2.43 16.16 -4.51
N ILE A 507 -3.01 14.96 -4.43
CA ILE A 507 -4.33 14.68 -3.84
C ILE A 507 -4.33 14.67 -2.29
N TYR A 508 -3.15 14.80 -1.69
CA TYR A 508 -2.88 14.44 -0.30
C TYR A 508 -3.78 15.07 0.76
N PRO A 509 -4.07 16.39 0.77
CA PRO A 509 -4.94 16.97 1.80
C PRO A 509 -6.43 16.72 1.56
N PHE A 510 -6.81 16.05 0.46
CA PHE A 510 -8.16 16.19 -0.07
C PHE A 510 -9.16 15.22 0.53
N SER A 511 -8.75 14.03 0.98
CA SER A 511 -9.67 13.03 1.54
C SER A 511 -10.47 13.57 2.71
N GLN A 512 -9.81 14.23 3.66
CA GLN A 512 -10.48 14.78 4.84
C GLN A 512 -11.33 16.02 4.55
N VAL A 513 -11.01 16.76 3.49
CA VAL A 513 -11.85 17.88 3.04
C VAL A 513 -13.17 17.35 2.49
N TRP A 514 -13.15 16.21 1.78
CA TRP A 514 -14.33 15.62 1.15
C TRP A 514 -15.25 14.87 2.10
N ASP A 515 -14.79 14.57 3.31
CA ASP A 515 -15.66 14.07 4.37
C ASP A 515 -16.67 15.14 4.81
N SER A 516 -16.31 16.43 4.71
CA SER A 516 -17.12 17.56 5.17
C SER A 516 -17.70 18.42 4.05
N ALA A 517 -17.10 18.44 2.86
CA ALA A 517 -17.48 19.30 1.75
C ALA A 517 -17.70 18.53 0.45
N GLN A 518 -18.49 19.09 -0.46
CA GLN A 518 -18.69 18.50 -1.78
C GLN A 518 -17.46 18.77 -2.67
N HIS A 519 -17.09 17.81 -3.50
CA HIS A 519 -15.96 17.99 -4.41
C HIS A 519 -16.36 18.85 -5.62
N GLY A 520 -15.78 20.06 -5.71
CA GLY A 520 -16.18 21.12 -6.65
C GLY A 520 -15.50 21.10 -8.02
N SER A 521 -15.07 19.95 -8.51
CA SER A 521 -14.44 19.77 -9.81
C SER A 521 -14.65 18.35 -10.33
N ARG A 522 -14.33 18.07 -11.60
CA ARG A 522 -14.13 16.71 -12.10
C ARG A 522 -12.75 16.15 -11.76
N PHE A 523 -11.79 16.95 -11.30
CA PHE A 523 -10.41 16.50 -11.06
C PHE A 523 -10.13 16.19 -9.59
N SER A 524 -9.63 14.98 -9.31
CA SER A 524 -9.09 14.66 -7.99
C SER A 524 -8.02 15.64 -7.57
N ALA A 525 -7.01 15.82 -8.40
CA ALA A 525 -5.89 16.72 -8.30
C ALA A 525 -5.34 16.97 -9.70
N PHE A 526 -4.44 17.93 -9.84
CA PHE A 526 -3.81 18.24 -11.12
C PHE A 526 -2.59 17.35 -11.42
N TRP A 527 -2.77 16.04 -11.35
CA TRP A 527 -1.70 15.04 -11.57
C TRP A 527 -1.03 15.17 -12.96
N MET A 528 -1.74 15.73 -13.94
CA MET A 528 -1.25 16.01 -15.29
C MET A 528 -0.33 17.23 -15.42
N ILE A 529 -0.44 18.22 -14.52
CA ILE A 529 0.33 19.46 -14.60
C ILE A 529 1.83 19.18 -14.48
N GLY A 530 2.21 18.20 -13.66
CA GLY A 530 3.60 17.76 -13.54
C GLY A 530 4.23 17.46 -14.91
N GLY A 531 3.56 16.67 -15.74
CA GLY A 531 4.03 16.36 -17.10
C GLY A 531 4.00 17.56 -18.04
N LEU A 532 2.90 18.32 -18.07
CA LEU A 532 2.74 19.48 -18.95
C LEU A 532 3.79 20.58 -18.68
N VAL A 533 4.13 20.79 -17.42
CA VAL A 533 5.13 21.79 -17.01
C VAL A 533 6.53 21.24 -17.28
N LYS A 534 6.88 20.05 -16.81
CA LYS A 534 8.20 19.43 -17.03
C LYS A 534 8.56 19.35 -18.51
N GLN A 535 7.60 18.97 -19.35
CA GLN A 535 7.82 18.88 -20.78
C GLN A 535 8.30 20.21 -21.39
N SER A 536 7.91 21.36 -20.81
CA SER A 536 8.33 22.68 -21.27
C SER A 536 9.80 22.99 -20.99
N TYR A 537 10.47 22.22 -20.12
CA TYR A 537 11.89 22.32 -19.81
C TYR A 537 12.74 21.32 -20.58
N LEU A 538 12.12 20.43 -21.37
CA LEU A 538 12.81 19.41 -22.15
C LEU A 538 12.85 19.81 -23.63
N PRO A 539 13.89 19.39 -24.38
CA PRO A 539 13.91 19.55 -25.84
C PRO A 539 12.68 18.93 -26.50
N MET A 540 12.08 19.64 -27.46
CA MET A 540 10.85 19.22 -28.15
C MET A 540 10.87 19.55 -29.63
N LYS A 541 10.35 18.61 -30.43
CA LYS A 541 9.95 18.82 -31.83
C LYS A 541 8.69 19.69 -31.91
N GLU A 542 8.44 20.29 -33.09
CA GLU A 542 7.34 21.24 -33.31
C GLU A 542 5.96 20.62 -33.12
N ASP A 543 5.75 19.42 -33.68
CA ASP A 543 4.53 18.62 -33.52
C ASP A 543 4.18 18.39 -32.04
N ARG A 544 5.17 18.03 -31.22
CA ARG A 544 5.00 17.85 -29.78
C ARG A 544 4.69 19.17 -29.08
N ARG A 545 5.26 20.29 -29.53
CA ARG A 545 4.99 21.62 -28.96
C ARG A 545 3.54 22.04 -29.22
N LEU A 546 3.04 21.82 -30.45
CA LEU A 546 1.64 22.08 -30.80
C LEU A 546 0.69 21.21 -29.98
N GLN A 547 0.99 19.91 -29.85
CA GLN A 547 0.19 19.01 -29.02
C GLN A 547 0.20 19.43 -27.54
N LEU A 548 1.34 19.87 -27.01
CA LEU A 548 1.45 20.39 -25.64
C LEU A 548 0.56 21.63 -25.45
N GLN A 549 0.55 22.57 -26.40
CA GLN A 549 -0.30 23.76 -26.32
C GLN A 549 -1.79 23.39 -26.37
N LYS A 550 -2.17 22.46 -27.25
CA LYS A 550 -3.53 21.93 -27.34
C LYS A 550 -3.98 21.30 -26.02
N ASP A 551 -3.15 20.41 -25.45
CA ASP A 551 -3.48 19.72 -24.19
C ASP A 551 -3.50 20.68 -22.98
N LYS A 552 -2.63 21.70 -22.95
CA LYS A 552 -2.69 22.77 -21.94
C LYS A 552 -4.00 23.53 -22.02
N ARG A 553 -4.39 23.96 -23.23
CA ARG A 553 -5.64 24.69 -23.45
C ARG A 553 -6.84 23.86 -23.04
N PHE A 554 -6.89 22.61 -23.50
CA PHE A 554 -7.93 21.64 -23.15
C PHE A 554 -8.11 21.47 -21.64
N LEU A 555 -7.01 21.29 -20.89
CA LEU A 555 -7.06 21.17 -19.44
C LEU A 555 -7.62 22.44 -18.78
N ILE A 556 -7.11 23.62 -19.16
CA ILE A 556 -7.50 24.88 -18.52
C ILE A 556 -8.95 25.23 -18.84
N ASP A 557 -9.42 24.92 -20.05
CA ASP A 557 -10.82 25.10 -20.44
C ASP A 557 -11.75 24.24 -19.57
N MET A 558 -11.40 22.97 -19.31
CA MET A 558 -12.19 22.12 -18.38
C MET A 558 -12.19 22.67 -16.94
N ILE A 559 -11.08 23.22 -16.47
CA ILE A 559 -11.02 23.83 -15.13
C ILE A 559 -11.91 25.08 -15.07
N ALA A 560 -11.92 25.91 -16.11
CA ALA A 560 -12.80 27.07 -16.22
C ALA A 560 -14.28 26.65 -16.25
N GLU A 561 -14.60 25.59 -17.01
CA GLU A 561 -15.93 24.99 -17.04
C GLU A 561 -16.37 24.53 -15.64
N ASP A 562 -15.50 23.84 -14.90
CA ASP A 562 -15.79 23.37 -13.55
C ASP A 562 -16.08 24.51 -12.57
N LEU A 563 -15.33 25.62 -12.63
CA LEU A 563 -15.58 26.81 -11.80
C LEU A 563 -16.96 27.42 -12.09
N ASN A 564 -17.43 27.35 -13.33
CA ASN A 564 -18.74 27.84 -13.73
C ASN A 564 -19.86 26.85 -13.41
N ARG A 565 -19.60 25.55 -13.54
CA ARG A 565 -20.54 24.45 -13.31
C ARG A 565 -20.79 24.19 -11.83
N TYR A 566 -19.74 23.88 -11.08
CA TYR A 566 -19.84 23.49 -9.66
C TYR A 566 -19.93 24.70 -8.73
N LYS A 567 -19.49 25.87 -9.20
CA LYS A 567 -19.47 27.12 -8.46
C LYS A 567 -18.94 26.98 -7.03
N PRO A 568 -17.71 26.46 -6.84
CA PRO A 568 -17.18 26.23 -5.51
C PRO A 568 -17.20 27.51 -4.68
N VAL A 569 -17.62 27.40 -3.42
CA VAL A 569 -17.66 28.54 -2.49
C VAL A 569 -16.24 28.98 -2.13
N TYR A 570 -15.32 28.01 -2.00
CA TYR A 570 -13.90 28.26 -1.82
C TYR A 570 -13.06 27.53 -2.87
N VAL A 571 -12.05 28.23 -3.36
CA VAL A 571 -10.93 27.65 -4.11
C VAL A 571 -9.67 27.78 -3.27
N LEU A 572 -9.06 26.66 -2.92
CA LEU A 572 -7.83 26.61 -2.13
C LEU A 572 -6.66 26.35 -3.07
N ILE A 573 -5.69 27.25 -3.12
CA ILE A 573 -4.58 27.18 -4.07
C ILE A 573 -3.28 26.91 -3.33
N GLU A 574 -2.62 25.79 -3.64
CA GLU A 574 -1.35 25.43 -3.03
C GLU A 574 -0.26 26.46 -3.41
N THR A 575 0.34 27.08 -2.40
CA THR A 575 1.41 28.09 -2.56
C THR A 575 2.76 27.63 -2.00
N THR A 576 2.90 26.34 -1.67
CA THR A 576 4.19 25.74 -1.26
C THR A 576 5.23 25.90 -2.37
N LYS A 577 6.49 26.17 -1.99
CA LYS A 577 7.58 26.29 -2.96
C LYS A 577 7.93 24.95 -3.59
N ASN A 578 8.08 23.93 -2.75
CA ASN A 578 8.49 22.60 -3.15
C ASN A 578 7.26 21.73 -3.46
N LYS A 579 6.97 21.53 -4.74
CA LYS A 579 5.86 20.67 -5.20
C LYS A 579 6.40 19.35 -5.72
N THR A 580 6.05 18.24 -5.06
CA THR A 580 6.62 16.90 -5.30
C THR A 580 6.56 16.45 -6.77
N HIS A 581 5.46 16.72 -7.47
CA HIS A 581 5.29 16.32 -8.88
C HIS A 581 5.91 17.29 -9.89
N LEU A 582 6.53 18.37 -9.41
CA LEU A 582 7.19 19.40 -10.21
C LEU A 582 8.67 19.48 -9.83
N ALA A 583 9.36 18.34 -9.86
CA ALA A 583 10.81 18.27 -9.66
C ALA A 583 11.49 17.35 -10.68
N PHE A 584 12.70 17.69 -11.08
CA PHE A 584 13.63 16.76 -11.74
C PHE A 584 14.58 16.15 -10.72
N PHE A 585 15.05 14.93 -10.98
CA PHE A 585 16.01 14.27 -10.11
C PHE A 585 17.37 14.24 -10.80
N GLU A 586 18.28 15.06 -10.29
CA GLU A 586 19.64 15.18 -10.81
C GLU A 586 20.63 14.43 -9.91
N LYS A 587 21.68 13.88 -10.52
CA LYS A 587 22.73 13.19 -9.76
C LYS A 587 23.70 14.24 -9.22
N SER A 588 23.74 14.42 -7.91
CA SER A 588 24.65 15.33 -7.22
C SER A 588 25.36 14.58 -6.08
N GLY A 589 26.69 14.58 -6.08
CA GLY A 589 27.49 13.92 -5.03
C GLY A 589 27.22 12.43 -4.85
N GLY A 590 26.82 11.71 -5.92
CA GLY A 590 26.46 10.29 -5.86
C GLY A 590 25.03 9.98 -5.41
N THR A 591 24.25 11.00 -5.01
CA THR A 591 22.83 10.87 -4.63
C THR A 591 21.92 11.56 -5.64
N HIS A 592 20.69 11.07 -5.80
CA HIS A 592 19.68 11.75 -6.62
C HIS A 592 18.88 12.70 -5.74
N LEU A 593 19.03 14.01 -5.99
CA LEU A 593 18.30 15.05 -5.25
C LEU A 593 17.23 15.71 -6.15
N PRO A 594 16.07 16.07 -5.59
CA PRO A 594 15.04 16.76 -6.34
C PRO A 594 15.38 18.25 -6.54
N THR A 595 15.40 18.68 -7.79
CA THR A 595 15.42 20.09 -8.20
C THR A 595 14.00 20.51 -8.55
N TYR A 596 13.36 21.31 -7.68
CA TYR A 596 11.98 21.77 -7.88
C TYR A 596 11.87 22.85 -8.95
N LEU A 597 10.85 22.73 -9.80
CA LEU A 597 10.54 23.69 -10.84
C LEU A 597 9.69 24.84 -10.27
N PRO A 598 10.00 26.10 -10.63
CA PRO A 598 9.16 27.22 -10.23
C PRO A 598 7.80 27.11 -10.92
N PHE A 599 6.73 27.06 -10.13
CA PHE A 599 5.37 26.94 -10.65
C PHE A 599 4.32 27.52 -9.70
N GLU A 600 3.46 28.37 -10.27
CA GLU A 600 2.32 28.98 -9.60
C GLU A 600 1.05 28.75 -10.44
N TYR A 601 -0.01 28.24 -9.81
CA TYR A 601 -1.24 27.85 -10.51
C TYR A 601 -1.96 29.05 -11.15
N LEU A 602 -2.13 30.15 -10.41
CA LEU A 602 -2.88 31.32 -10.88
C LEU A 602 -2.26 31.96 -12.13
N PRO A 603 -0.97 32.36 -12.14
CA PRO A 603 -0.33 32.90 -13.35
C PRO A 603 -0.33 31.92 -14.52
N TYR A 604 -0.36 30.62 -14.25
CA TYR A 604 -0.44 29.60 -15.28
C TYR A 604 -1.83 29.53 -15.92
N PHE A 605 -2.90 29.50 -15.12
CA PHE A 605 -4.29 29.40 -15.60
C PHE A 605 -4.83 30.71 -16.16
N LEU A 606 -4.45 31.85 -15.59
CA LEU A 606 -4.85 33.19 -16.05
C LEU A 606 -4.35 33.53 -17.46
N LYS A 607 -3.54 32.68 -18.10
CA LYS A 607 -3.18 32.85 -19.52
C LYS A 607 -4.33 32.46 -20.47
N ASN A 608 -5.33 31.73 -19.98
CA ASN A 608 -6.49 31.33 -20.77
C ASN A 608 -7.67 32.31 -20.53
N PRO A 609 -8.25 32.91 -21.58
CA PRO A 609 -9.38 33.85 -21.45
C PRO A 609 -10.61 33.27 -20.74
N ASN A 610 -10.97 32.01 -21.02
CA ASN A 610 -12.12 31.35 -20.40
C ASN A 610 -11.92 31.20 -18.89
N PHE A 611 -10.69 30.87 -18.47
CA PHE A 611 -10.36 30.81 -17.06
C PHE A 611 -10.35 32.20 -16.41
N GLN A 612 -9.83 33.23 -17.09
CA GLN A 612 -9.87 34.61 -16.58
C GLN A 612 -11.31 35.03 -16.27
N GLU A 613 -12.25 34.76 -17.18
CA GLU A 613 -13.66 35.07 -17.00
C GLU A 613 -14.27 34.31 -15.82
N ALA A 614 -14.08 32.99 -15.77
CA ALA A 614 -14.58 32.14 -14.67
C ALA A 614 -14.01 32.54 -13.30
N TRP A 615 -12.77 33.04 -13.27
CA TRP A 615 -12.06 33.43 -12.05
C TRP A 615 -12.51 34.78 -11.47
N GLN A 616 -13.19 35.65 -12.23
CA GLN A 616 -13.55 37.01 -11.78
C GLN A 616 -14.37 37.06 -10.48
N ALA A 617 -15.12 36.00 -10.19
CA ALA A 617 -15.95 35.93 -8.99
C ALA A 617 -15.17 35.57 -7.71
N TYR A 618 -13.88 35.21 -7.82
CA TYR A 618 -13.09 34.67 -6.72
C TYR A 618 -12.11 35.70 -6.14
N HIS A 619 -12.22 35.94 -4.83
CA HIS A 619 -11.41 36.93 -4.13
C HIS A 619 -10.64 36.29 -2.98
N TYR A 620 -9.39 36.70 -2.80
CA TYR A 620 -8.55 36.23 -1.70
C TYR A 620 -9.19 36.60 -0.35
N VAL A 621 -9.21 35.64 0.57
CA VAL A 621 -9.73 35.84 1.93
C VAL A 621 -8.64 35.62 2.97
N THR A 622 -7.93 34.50 2.90
CA THR A 622 -6.94 34.13 3.92
C THR A 622 -5.92 33.14 3.37
N THR A 623 -4.89 32.84 4.16
CA THR A 623 -3.94 31.76 3.89
C THR A 623 -3.98 30.76 5.03
N LEU A 624 -4.24 29.50 4.69
CA LEU A 624 -4.14 28.37 5.61
C LEU A 624 -2.75 27.76 5.49
N LYS A 625 -2.07 27.53 6.61
CA LYS A 625 -0.78 26.84 6.66
C LYS A 625 -0.71 25.95 7.88
N GLU A 626 0.14 24.93 7.78
CA GLU A 626 0.52 24.13 8.93
C GLU A 626 1.08 25.01 10.08
N ASP A 627 0.82 24.61 11.32
CA ASP A 627 1.26 25.31 12.53
C ASP A 627 2.77 25.37 12.75
N ALA A 628 3.51 24.46 12.13
CA ALA A 628 4.94 24.40 12.29
C ALA A 628 5.61 25.68 11.74
N ASN A 629 6.48 26.29 12.54
CA ASN A 629 7.40 27.37 12.12
C ASN A 629 8.51 26.87 11.18
N SER A 630 8.21 25.88 10.34
CA SER A 630 9.11 25.41 9.29
C SER A 630 9.14 26.44 8.15
N GLU A 631 10.33 26.72 7.63
CA GLU A 631 10.48 27.49 6.39
C GLU A 631 9.81 26.80 5.19
N GLN A 632 9.47 25.51 5.31
CA GLN A 632 8.77 24.69 4.32
C GLN A 632 7.64 23.90 5.01
N PRO A 633 6.40 24.43 5.06
CA PRO A 633 5.27 23.71 5.63
C PRO A 633 4.83 22.54 4.74
N ILE A 634 4.25 21.49 5.33
CA ILE A 634 3.70 20.33 4.58
C ILE A 634 2.59 20.79 3.61
N TYR A 635 1.81 21.78 4.02
CA TYR A 635 0.86 22.45 3.13
C TYR A 635 0.77 23.94 3.44
N GLN A 636 0.46 24.69 2.39
CA GLN A 636 0.07 26.10 2.47
C GLN A 636 -0.91 26.38 1.33
N PHE A 637 -2.09 26.89 1.67
CA PHE A 637 -3.17 27.19 0.74
C PHE A 637 -3.59 28.65 0.85
N ALA A 638 -3.51 29.39 -0.26
CA ALA A 638 -4.22 30.65 -0.40
C ALA A 638 -5.70 30.34 -0.67
N VAL A 639 -6.60 30.89 0.15
CA VAL A 639 -8.04 30.62 0.09
C VAL A 639 -8.74 31.77 -0.61
N PHE A 640 -9.50 31.44 -1.64
CA PHE A 640 -10.31 32.38 -2.41
C PHE A 640 -11.79 32.05 -2.23
N GLU A 641 -12.61 33.05 -1.96
CA GLU A 641 -14.06 32.91 -1.81
C GLU A 641 -14.77 33.43 -3.05
N ARG A 642 -15.83 32.73 -3.46
CA ARG A 642 -16.72 33.19 -4.52
C ARG A 642 -17.69 34.25 -3.98
N LYS A 643 -17.62 35.48 -4.50
CA LYS A 643 -18.59 36.53 -4.19
C LYS A 643 -19.74 36.57 -5.19
N SER A 644 -20.96 36.77 -4.69
CA SER A 644 -22.14 37.02 -5.52
C SER A 644 -22.05 38.40 -6.18
N ARG A 645 -22.47 38.53 -7.44
CA ARG A 645 -22.59 39.83 -8.14
C ARG A 645 -23.47 40.84 -7.38
N SER A 646 -24.38 40.39 -6.50
CA SER A 646 -25.24 41.27 -5.68
C SER A 646 -24.55 41.95 -4.49
N SER A 647 -23.26 41.70 -4.25
CA SER A 647 -22.50 42.25 -3.11
C SER A 647 -21.52 43.36 -3.48
N PHE A 648 -21.58 43.88 -4.71
CA PHE A 648 -20.82 45.07 -5.12
C PHE A 648 -21.49 46.36 -4.61
N THR A 649 -21.35 46.66 -3.31
CA THR A 649 -21.29 48.05 -2.86
C THR A 649 -19.85 48.51 -3.04
N PHE A 650 -19.64 49.40 -3.99
CA PHE A 650 -18.33 49.96 -4.34
C PHE A 650 -17.85 50.86 -3.19
N THR A 651 -17.01 50.32 -2.30
CA THR A 651 -16.21 51.14 -1.37
C THR A 651 -14.82 50.54 -1.20
N GLY A 652 -13.82 51.18 -1.81
CA GLY A 652 -12.50 51.38 -1.19
C GLY A 652 -11.38 50.35 -1.45
N SER A 653 -10.34 50.86 -2.12
CA SER A 653 -8.91 50.47 -2.11
C SER A 653 -8.48 49.06 -2.57
N ILE A 654 -7.86 49.06 -3.76
CA ILE A 654 -6.99 48.00 -4.28
C ILE A 654 -5.76 47.90 -3.37
N ASN A 655 -5.73 46.94 -2.45
CA ASN A 655 -4.49 46.56 -1.77
C ASN A 655 -3.65 45.66 -2.71
N LYS A 656 -2.52 46.21 -3.17
CA LYS A 656 -1.50 45.50 -3.95
C LYS A 656 -0.94 44.33 -3.13
N MET A 657 -0.88 43.15 -3.73
CA MET A 657 -0.07 42.02 -3.25
C MET A 657 1.41 42.42 -3.15
N PRO A 658 2.17 41.93 -2.16
CA PRO A 658 3.61 41.99 -2.18
C PRO A 658 4.13 40.94 -3.19
N ILE A 659 4.35 41.37 -4.43
CA ILE A 659 5.16 40.62 -5.39
C ILE A 659 6.60 40.69 -4.88
N THR A 660 7.13 39.56 -4.40
CA THR A 660 8.56 39.41 -4.14
C THR A 660 9.31 39.40 -5.48
N LYS A 661 9.67 40.59 -5.97
CA LYS A 661 10.67 40.76 -7.03
C LYS A 661 12.04 40.33 -6.49
N LYS A 662 12.50 39.15 -6.90
CA LYS A 662 13.92 38.85 -7.17
C LYS A 662 13.99 37.66 -8.13
N VAL A 663 13.91 37.98 -9.42
CA VAL A 663 14.38 37.08 -10.47
C VAL A 663 15.90 37.27 -10.51
N SER A 664 16.63 36.44 -9.78
CA SER A 664 18.06 36.24 -10.06
C SER A 664 18.16 35.28 -11.23
N THR A 665 18.58 35.81 -12.38
CA THR A 665 19.03 35.03 -13.54
C THR A 665 20.14 34.08 -13.11
N VAL A 666 19.80 32.81 -12.91
CA VAL A 666 20.80 31.74 -12.82
C VAL A 666 21.18 31.36 -14.24
N ALA A 667 22.42 31.63 -14.61
CA ALA A 667 23.01 31.25 -15.88
C ALA A 667 22.96 29.72 -16.06
N MET A 668 22.55 29.28 -17.25
CA MET A 668 22.67 27.87 -17.64
C MET A 668 24.15 27.48 -17.67
N PRO A 669 24.53 26.28 -17.20
CA PRO A 669 25.79 25.68 -17.60
C PRO A 669 25.66 25.27 -19.07
N THR A 670 26.44 25.90 -19.94
CA THR A 670 26.66 25.43 -21.30
C THR A 670 27.44 24.11 -21.25
N ARG A 671 26.80 23.06 -21.79
CA ARG A 671 27.30 21.74 -22.24
C ARG A 671 28.38 21.02 -21.43
#